data_AF-A0A9P0TR51-F1
#
_entry.id   AF-A0A9P0TR51-F1
#
_cell.length_a   1.000
_cell.length_b   1.000
_cell.length_c   1.000
_cell.angle_alpha   90.00
_cell.angle_beta   90.00
_cell.angle_gamma   90.00
#
_symmetry.space_group_name_H-M   'P 1'
#
loop_
_entity.id
_entity.type
_entity.pdbx_description
1 polymer ?
#
loop_
_entity_poly.entity_id
_entity_poly.type
_entity_poly.pdbx_seq_one_letter_code
_entity_poly.pdbx_strand_id
1 'polypeptide(L)'
;MNIIVLLAVFCAECSAVRVAYVPTTSTNAMPTTTQMTTPSMLQELTPPPPACPEASSLTNPLGKLRIAMKNSTYLDAFLVFFSDEHLSEEPSPDERRLEYISGWDGAGTAAVLAAGGAAIWVPAVNVRRAKMSLSCAWLVLDGDDPSQPTIAEWIGGTAIRNGRVGGDVRLTSFGEWQALSTSLQRENLQLVPQSTLLDQLWNQETDPMWKRPQFTRVVAMSHNSEFTGMSWREKLSSVRNELQAVGADAMIVTALDEVAWLLNLRGKDLPYAPLLKAFVLVTHRDVRIYVPPGKLMMPERDMLAAYNCYPNVVNCTSVKDYETVYSDLRKAVDLNKILIPTGGTFQRGASAAITQAITASKRLFQPSPIIYLKAQKNMAEIKGMKKAHLRDAVAMCTVLNYLEKKGKSNLNELLVGEKIDATRATQAGYRGLSMRTRVAFGPNAAEPEYQATNATNRRIFSNSTLIIQSGGQYDEGTTVVTRTLHYGTPSRDERRAYTMVLRSLAAFATLQAPSTLPAAHADPVARAPLWSFRQDYLLPTGHGVGAALNRREDPVVIDYRQDTNLHTFREGYFVTNEPAWHDPRKFGIKLSNVLEVVQRSSGYLGFKETTLLPYEPKLIDRNLLTDYEINWLNAYNKRIRETVGPELTAQGLTDVYYWVMNKTIEIELPSKNKKASNSAIIHRVSALLIFIFAVNAFK
;
A
#
# COMPACT_ATOMS: atom_id res chain seq x y z
N MET A 1 -35.10 -17.14 46.44
CA MET A 1 -34.90 -17.50 47.86
C MET A 1 -34.76 -19.01 47.91
N ASN A 2 -33.64 -19.64 48.26
CA ASN A 2 -32.37 -19.21 48.84
C ASN A 2 -31.31 -20.19 48.26
N ILE A 3 -30.35 -19.77 47.44
CA ILE A 3 -29.11 -19.03 47.76
C ILE A 3 -28.03 -19.97 48.36
N ILE A 4 -27.05 -20.26 47.49
CA ILE A 4 -25.65 -20.64 47.74
C ILE A 4 -25.35 -22.10 48.11
N VAL A 5 -25.34 -22.94 47.08
CA VAL A 5 -24.45 -24.12 46.97
C VAL A 5 -23.92 -24.13 45.53
N LEU A 6 -22.87 -23.35 45.24
CA LEU A 6 -22.00 -23.49 44.07
C LEU A 6 -20.94 -22.38 44.12
N LEU A 7 -19.77 -22.66 44.71
CA LEU A 7 -18.47 -22.00 44.49
C LEU A 7 -17.48 -22.49 45.56
N ALA A 8 -16.64 -23.47 45.19
CA ALA A 8 -15.33 -23.82 45.78
C ALA A 8 -15.09 -25.34 45.70
N VAL A 9 -14.97 -25.87 44.48
CA VAL A 9 -14.24 -27.12 44.21
C VAL A 9 -13.33 -26.79 43.03
N PHE A 10 -12.06 -27.22 43.11
CA PHE A 10 -10.92 -26.93 42.23
C PHE A 10 -10.02 -25.75 42.64
N CYS A 11 -9.41 -25.86 43.83
CA CYS A 11 -8.11 -25.24 44.10
C CYS A 11 -7.31 -26.10 45.10
N ALA A 12 -6.73 -27.18 44.59
CA ALA A 12 -5.70 -28.06 45.17
C ALA A 12 -5.22 -28.87 43.95
N GLU A 13 -3.96 -28.99 43.55
CA GLU A 13 -2.69 -29.02 44.23
C GLU A 13 -1.65 -28.50 43.23
N CYS A 14 -0.79 -27.57 43.62
CA CYS A 14 0.41 -27.23 42.83
C CYS A 14 1.56 -27.03 43.80
N SER A 15 2.26 -28.12 44.10
CA SER A 15 3.54 -28.09 44.79
C SER A 15 4.39 -29.29 44.35
N ALA A 16 5.55 -28.95 43.80
CA ALA A 16 6.76 -29.75 43.72
C ALA A 16 6.73 -31.05 42.89
N VAL A 17 7.11 -30.95 41.62
CA VAL A 17 7.85 -32.03 40.95
C VAL A 17 9.11 -31.43 40.32
N ARG A 18 10.26 -31.71 40.96
CA ARG A 18 11.60 -31.54 40.39
C ARG A 18 11.76 -32.56 39.26
N VAL A 19 12.03 -32.11 38.04
CA VAL A 19 12.47 -33.00 36.96
C VAL A 19 13.99 -32.97 36.91
N ALA A 20 14.57 -34.13 37.18
CA ALA A 20 16.01 -34.39 37.19
C ALA A 20 16.60 -34.38 35.78
N TYR A 21 17.80 -33.82 35.66
CA TYR A 21 18.64 -33.86 34.47
C TYR A 21 19.23 -35.27 34.32
N VAL A 22 18.97 -35.94 33.20
CA VAL A 22 19.56 -37.24 32.86
C VAL A 22 20.63 -37.02 31.78
N PRO A 23 21.93 -37.28 32.06
CA PRO A 23 22.95 -37.30 31.03
C PRO A 23 23.03 -38.71 30.43
N THR A 24 22.73 -38.85 29.13
CA THR A 24 23.00 -40.08 28.39
C THR A 24 24.26 -39.93 27.54
N THR A 25 25.35 -40.51 28.05
CA THR A 25 26.50 -40.92 27.26
C THR A 25 26.15 -42.13 26.40
N SER A 26 26.26 -42.01 25.08
CA SER A 26 26.47 -43.17 24.21
C SER A 26 27.51 -42.84 23.14
N THR A 27 28.71 -43.35 23.38
CA THR A 27 29.78 -43.55 22.41
C THR A 27 29.29 -44.48 21.30
N ASN A 28 29.36 -44.05 20.04
CA ASN A 28 29.54 -44.98 18.92
C ASN A 28 30.38 -44.30 17.83
N ALA A 29 31.39 -45.06 17.41
CA ALA A 29 32.52 -44.65 16.60
C ALA A 29 32.12 -44.28 15.16
N MET A 30 32.82 -43.28 14.61
CA MET A 30 32.79 -42.96 13.18
C MET A 30 33.44 -44.08 12.36
N PRO A 31 32.87 -44.47 11.21
CA PRO A 31 33.58 -45.28 10.24
C PRO A 31 34.64 -44.45 9.52
N THR A 32 35.79 -45.09 9.39
CA THR A 32 37.03 -44.70 8.75
C THR A 32 36.90 -44.27 7.30
N THR A 33 37.73 -43.28 6.96
CA THR A 33 38.05 -42.76 5.64
C THR A 33 38.51 -43.87 4.69
N THR A 34 37.80 -44.06 3.58
CA THR A 34 38.32 -44.80 2.42
C THR A 34 38.73 -43.78 1.36
N GLN A 35 40.04 -43.64 1.14
CA GLN A 35 40.58 -42.97 -0.03
C GLN A 35 40.13 -43.73 -1.28
N MET A 36 39.42 -43.05 -2.18
CA MET A 36 39.33 -43.45 -3.59
C MET A 36 39.86 -42.32 -4.45
N THR A 37 40.92 -42.68 -5.17
CA THR A 37 41.65 -41.95 -6.18
C THR A 37 40.76 -41.40 -7.29
N THR A 38 41.05 -40.17 -7.68
CA THR A 38 40.54 -39.46 -8.85
C THR A 38 40.76 -40.24 -10.16
N PRO A 39 39.76 -40.28 -11.04
CA PRO A 39 39.98 -40.24 -12.48
C PRO A 39 39.69 -38.82 -12.99
N SER A 40 40.66 -38.25 -13.68
CA SER A 40 40.50 -37.01 -14.43
C SER A 40 39.36 -37.15 -15.45
N MET A 41 38.33 -36.32 -15.33
CA MET A 41 37.49 -35.98 -16.47
C MET A 41 37.68 -34.51 -16.78
N LEU A 42 38.21 -34.30 -17.99
CA LEU A 42 38.37 -33.02 -18.65
C LEU A 42 37.12 -32.16 -18.43
N GLN A 43 37.35 -31.01 -17.80
CA GLN A 43 36.44 -29.90 -17.71
C GLN A 43 36.12 -29.46 -19.15
N GLU A 44 35.00 -29.92 -19.71
CA GLU A 44 34.36 -29.21 -20.79
C GLU A 44 34.06 -27.81 -20.24
N LEU A 45 34.86 -26.86 -20.70
CA LEU A 45 34.67 -25.44 -20.50
C LEU A 45 33.27 -25.10 -21.00
N THR A 46 32.31 -25.03 -20.08
CA THR A 46 31.09 -24.26 -20.30
C THR A 46 31.55 -22.88 -20.78
N PRO A 47 31.09 -22.40 -21.95
CA PRO A 47 31.49 -21.07 -22.41
C PRO A 47 31.15 -20.07 -21.30
N PRO A 48 32.02 -19.07 -21.06
CA PRO A 48 31.70 -18.00 -20.11
C PRO A 48 30.31 -17.46 -20.47
N PRO A 49 29.46 -17.15 -19.47
CA PRO A 49 28.13 -16.62 -19.75
C PRO A 49 28.29 -15.45 -20.73
N PRO A 50 27.43 -15.36 -21.76
CA PRO A 50 27.59 -14.34 -22.78
C PRO A 50 27.70 -12.98 -22.11
N ALA A 51 28.78 -12.26 -22.41
CA ALA A 51 29.03 -10.93 -21.88
C ALA A 51 27.78 -10.09 -22.14
N CYS A 52 27.13 -9.63 -21.07
CA CYS A 52 25.89 -8.87 -21.17
C CYS A 52 26.17 -7.56 -21.93
N PRO A 53 25.73 -7.39 -23.19
CA PRO A 53 26.17 -6.26 -24.03
C PRO A 53 25.77 -4.92 -23.43
N GLU A 54 24.62 -4.89 -22.75
CA GLU A 54 24.10 -3.73 -22.03
C GLU A 54 24.98 -3.34 -20.84
N ALA A 55 25.60 -4.31 -20.16
CA ALA A 55 26.49 -4.05 -19.03
C ALA A 55 27.79 -3.38 -19.48
N SER A 56 28.21 -3.59 -20.73
CA SER A 56 29.42 -3.00 -21.34
C SER A 56 29.14 -1.78 -22.22
N SER A 57 27.87 -1.45 -22.48
CA SER A 57 27.51 -0.33 -23.34
C SER A 57 27.97 1.00 -22.74
N LEU A 58 28.48 1.89 -23.59
CA LEU A 58 28.87 3.26 -23.22
C LEU A 58 27.77 4.28 -23.57
N THR A 59 26.76 3.88 -24.33
CA THR A 59 25.74 4.78 -24.89
C THR A 59 24.42 4.72 -24.14
N ASN A 60 24.15 3.66 -23.39
CA ASN A 60 22.96 3.57 -22.55
C ASN A 60 23.12 4.40 -21.25
N PRO A 61 22.02 4.64 -20.50
CA PRO A 61 22.05 5.42 -19.27
C PRO A 61 23.09 4.92 -18.24
N LEU A 62 23.20 3.59 -18.08
CA LEU A 62 24.15 2.96 -17.17
C LEU A 62 25.62 3.25 -17.54
N GLY A 63 25.96 3.15 -18.83
CA GLY A 63 27.29 3.46 -19.36
C GLY A 63 27.67 4.93 -19.18
N LYS A 64 26.73 5.84 -19.51
CA LYS A 64 26.90 7.29 -19.33
C LYS A 64 27.17 7.65 -17.88
N LEU A 65 26.44 7.04 -16.93
CA LEU A 65 26.67 7.25 -15.50
C LEU A 65 28.08 6.83 -15.08
N ARG A 66 28.56 5.65 -15.52
CA ARG A 66 29.94 5.18 -15.21
C ARG A 66 31.01 6.12 -15.76
N ILE A 67 30.83 6.65 -16.96
CA ILE A 67 31.75 7.63 -17.55
C ILE A 67 31.78 8.90 -16.68
N ALA A 68 30.61 9.41 -16.28
CA ALA A 68 30.51 10.61 -15.47
C ALA A 68 31.09 10.45 -14.05
N MET A 69 30.95 9.25 -13.47
CA MET A 69 31.57 8.90 -12.18
C MET A 69 33.10 8.98 -12.24
N LYS A 70 33.70 8.47 -13.32
CA LYS A 70 35.16 8.51 -13.53
C LYS A 70 35.68 9.91 -13.87
N ASN A 71 34.98 10.62 -14.75
CA ASN A 71 35.52 11.83 -15.38
C ASN A 71 35.19 13.12 -14.62
N SER A 72 34.04 13.17 -13.94
CA SER A 72 33.53 14.44 -13.39
C SER A 72 33.57 14.52 -11.87
N THR A 73 33.42 13.39 -11.18
CA THR A 73 33.18 13.38 -9.73
C THR A 73 34.18 12.53 -8.93
N TYR A 74 34.97 11.68 -9.61
CA TYR A 74 35.89 10.71 -9.03
C TYR A 74 35.20 9.86 -7.96
N LEU A 75 34.16 9.14 -8.37
CA LEU A 75 33.36 8.23 -7.54
C LEU A 75 33.59 6.79 -7.95
N ASP A 76 33.69 5.91 -6.97
CA ASP A 76 33.87 4.47 -7.16
C ASP A 76 32.52 3.75 -7.30
N ALA A 77 31.51 4.23 -6.58
CA ALA A 77 30.14 3.75 -6.67
C ALA A 77 29.13 4.92 -6.64
N PHE A 78 27.94 4.70 -7.20
CA PHE A 78 26.83 5.66 -7.15
C PHE A 78 25.53 4.96 -6.78
N LEU A 79 24.83 5.52 -5.78
CA LEU A 79 23.52 5.05 -5.33
C LEU A 79 22.42 5.75 -6.11
N VAL A 80 21.47 4.97 -6.63
CA VAL A 80 20.28 5.45 -7.31
C VAL A 80 19.06 5.04 -6.50
N PHE A 81 18.41 6.02 -5.90
CA PHE A 81 17.20 5.82 -5.11
C PHE A 81 15.95 5.86 -6.00
N PHE A 82 14.91 5.13 -5.60
CA PHE A 82 13.61 5.16 -6.26
C PHE A 82 12.87 6.49 -6.06
N SER A 83 12.94 7.09 -4.86
CA SER A 83 12.12 8.22 -4.42
C SER A 83 12.43 9.57 -5.08
N ASP A 84 11.48 10.50 -4.96
CA ASP A 84 11.66 11.93 -5.25
C ASP A 84 12.09 12.74 -3.98
N GLU A 85 12.18 14.06 -4.10
CA GLU A 85 12.58 14.96 -2.99
C GLU A 85 11.58 15.01 -1.82
N HIS A 86 10.36 14.51 -2.03
CA HIS A 86 9.29 14.44 -1.03
C HIS A 86 9.09 13.02 -0.49
N LEU A 87 9.93 12.07 -0.94
CA LEU A 87 9.86 10.65 -0.62
C LEU A 87 8.48 10.04 -0.92
N SER A 88 7.87 10.49 -2.03
CA SER A 88 6.57 10.04 -2.50
C SER A 88 6.54 8.53 -2.75
N GLU A 89 5.39 7.90 -2.47
CA GLU A 89 5.16 6.47 -2.73
C GLU A 89 5.38 6.11 -4.20
N GLU A 90 4.91 6.98 -5.11
CA GLU A 90 4.95 6.78 -6.56
C GLU A 90 5.45 8.08 -7.22
N PRO A 91 6.77 8.20 -7.46
CA PRO A 91 7.36 9.37 -8.09
C PRO A 91 6.77 9.63 -9.48
N SER A 92 6.70 10.92 -9.85
CA SER A 92 6.31 11.34 -11.19
C SER A 92 7.30 10.80 -12.23
N PRO A 93 6.86 10.51 -13.47
CA PRO A 93 7.73 9.93 -14.49
C PRO A 93 9.06 10.68 -14.74
N ASP A 94 9.06 12.00 -14.56
CA ASP A 94 10.26 12.84 -14.69
C ASP A 94 11.22 12.77 -13.49
N GLU A 95 10.85 12.09 -12.41
CA GLU A 95 11.65 11.87 -11.21
C GLU A 95 12.13 10.40 -11.06
N ARG A 96 11.71 9.49 -11.96
CA ARG A 96 11.99 8.03 -11.90
C ARG A 96 13.39 7.66 -12.38
N ARG A 97 14.39 8.15 -11.66
CA ARG A 97 15.82 7.92 -11.92
C ARG A 97 16.22 6.45 -11.92
N LEU A 98 15.63 5.66 -11.02
CA LEU A 98 15.86 4.21 -10.97
C LEU A 98 15.36 3.51 -12.23
N GLU A 99 14.17 3.89 -12.72
CA GLU A 99 13.61 3.37 -13.98
C GLU A 99 14.46 3.80 -15.18
N TYR A 100 14.91 5.07 -15.23
CA TYR A 100 15.81 5.57 -16.28
C TYR A 100 17.12 4.78 -16.38
N ILE A 101 17.74 4.45 -15.23
CA ILE A 101 19.04 3.77 -15.21
C ILE A 101 18.92 2.26 -15.41
N SER A 102 17.87 1.63 -14.91
CA SER A 102 17.77 0.16 -14.83
C SER A 102 16.62 -0.47 -15.62
N GLY A 103 15.58 0.30 -15.95
CA GLY A 103 14.30 -0.22 -16.43
C GLY A 103 13.37 -0.75 -15.32
N TRP A 104 13.78 -0.69 -14.05
CA TRP A 104 12.92 -1.05 -12.91
C TRP A 104 11.99 0.09 -12.53
N ASP A 105 10.68 -0.12 -12.70
CA ASP A 105 9.61 0.83 -12.38
C ASP A 105 9.03 0.66 -10.97
N GLY A 106 9.69 -0.12 -10.10
CA GLY A 106 9.24 -0.40 -8.74
C GLY A 106 10.15 0.19 -7.66
N ALA A 107 9.72 0.08 -6.41
CA ALA A 107 10.52 0.50 -5.26
C ALA A 107 11.83 -0.29 -5.14
N GLY A 108 12.89 0.38 -4.69
CA GLY A 108 14.20 -0.23 -4.46
C GLY A 108 15.31 0.82 -4.40
N THR A 109 16.53 0.33 -4.19
CA THR A 109 17.76 1.14 -4.30
C THR A 109 18.78 0.38 -5.14
N ALA A 110 19.38 1.05 -6.10
CA ALA A 110 20.45 0.50 -6.93
C ALA A 110 21.82 1.05 -6.53
N ALA A 111 22.86 0.24 -6.71
CA ALA A 111 24.25 0.64 -6.63
C ALA A 111 24.95 0.32 -7.97
N VAL A 112 25.63 1.31 -8.53
CA VAL A 112 26.40 1.20 -9.77
C VAL A 112 27.88 1.40 -9.47
N LEU A 113 28.74 0.49 -9.94
CA LEU A 113 30.18 0.60 -9.78
C LEU A 113 30.83 1.22 -11.02
N ALA A 114 31.80 2.13 -10.81
CA ALA A 114 32.57 2.74 -11.90
C ALA A 114 33.40 1.70 -12.68
N ALA A 115 33.95 0.72 -11.98
CA ALA A 115 34.79 -0.34 -12.57
C ALA A 115 33.98 -1.38 -13.37
N GLY A 116 32.66 -1.39 -13.26
CA GLY A 116 31.77 -2.40 -13.84
C GLY A 116 31.05 -3.20 -12.75
N GLY A 117 29.78 -3.53 -13.01
CA GLY A 117 28.86 -4.12 -12.03
C GLY A 117 27.73 -3.16 -11.66
N ALA A 118 26.54 -3.73 -11.42
CA ALA A 118 25.36 -3.02 -10.93
C ALA A 118 24.47 -4.00 -10.16
N ALA A 119 23.96 -3.57 -9.02
CA ALA A 119 23.05 -4.36 -8.19
C ALA A 119 21.86 -3.51 -7.75
N ILE A 120 20.73 -4.17 -7.49
CA ILE A 120 19.50 -3.54 -7.02
C ILE A 120 18.89 -4.36 -5.90
N TRP A 121 18.54 -3.67 -4.82
CA TRP A 121 17.84 -4.23 -3.67
C TRP A 121 16.38 -3.83 -3.79
N VAL A 122 15.51 -4.83 -3.87
CA VAL A 122 14.05 -4.66 -3.97
C VAL A 122 13.37 -5.38 -2.80
N PRO A 123 12.18 -4.94 -2.37
CA PRO A 123 11.41 -5.66 -1.35
C PRO A 123 11.15 -7.12 -1.75
N ALA A 124 11.04 -8.03 -0.79
CA ALA A 124 10.89 -9.48 -1.01
C ALA A 124 9.75 -9.82 -1.99
N VAL A 125 8.62 -9.11 -1.87
CA VAL A 125 7.44 -9.28 -2.73
C VAL A 125 7.68 -8.95 -4.21
N ASN A 126 8.76 -8.21 -4.51
CA ASN A 126 9.11 -7.75 -5.85
C ASN A 126 10.32 -8.50 -6.45
N VAL A 127 11.04 -9.32 -5.69
CA VAL A 127 12.27 -10.00 -6.15
C VAL A 127 12.03 -10.82 -7.42
N ARG A 128 10.93 -11.59 -7.46
CA ARG A 128 10.59 -12.41 -8.63
C ARG A 128 10.32 -11.53 -9.85
N ARG A 129 9.54 -10.46 -9.69
CA ARG A 129 9.23 -9.50 -10.76
C ARG A 129 10.50 -8.84 -11.28
N ALA A 130 11.35 -8.34 -10.38
CA ALA A 130 12.61 -7.69 -10.73
C ALA A 130 13.54 -8.63 -11.53
N LYS A 131 13.68 -9.90 -11.11
CA LYS A 131 14.46 -10.91 -11.85
C LYS A 131 13.92 -11.22 -13.24
N MET A 132 12.62 -11.02 -13.48
CA MET A 132 11.98 -11.23 -14.79
C MET A 132 12.01 -9.99 -15.68
N SER A 133 12.05 -8.79 -15.09
CA SER A 133 12.00 -7.53 -15.84
C SER A 133 13.37 -6.93 -16.15
N LEU A 134 14.35 -7.12 -15.26
CA LEU A 134 15.68 -6.55 -15.40
C LEU A 134 16.57 -7.42 -16.29
N SER A 135 17.47 -6.75 -17.01
CA SER A 135 18.43 -7.45 -17.87
C SER A 135 19.57 -8.09 -17.07
N CYS A 136 20.40 -8.87 -17.76
CA CYS A 136 21.60 -9.49 -17.21
C CYS A 136 22.64 -8.50 -16.64
N ALA A 137 22.46 -7.19 -16.86
CA ALA A 137 23.37 -6.18 -16.34
C ALA A 137 23.20 -5.95 -14.82
N TRP A 138 22.09 -6.42 -14.25
CA TRP A 138 21.69 -6.16 -12.87
C TRP A 138 21.67 -7.43 -12.03
N LEU A 139 22.40 -7.39 -10.91
CA LEU A 139 22.21 -8.36 -9.82
C LEU A 139 20.99 -7.94 -8.99
N VAL A 140 19.96 -8.78 -8.94
CA VAL A 140 18.75 -8.53 -8.14
C VAL A 140 18.87 -9.22 -6.78
N LEU A 141 18.84 -8.41 -5.72
CA LEU A 141 18.93 -8.82 -4.33
C LEU A 141 17.61 -8.54 -3.60
N ASP A 142 17.29 -9.41 -2.65
CA ASP A 142 16.19 -9.21 -1.71
C ASP A 142 16.66 -8.26 -0.60
N GLY A 143 16.04 -7.08 -0.53
CA GLY A 143 16.36 -6.07 0.48
C GLY A 143 15.90 -6.43 1.89
N ASP A 144 14.99 -7.39 2.03
CA ASP A 144 14.41 -7.81 3.30
C ASP A 144 15.06 -9.11 3.86
N ASP A 145 15.97 -9.72 3.09
CA ASP A 145 16.66 -10.98 3.45
C ASP A 145 18.03 -10.70 4.10
N PRO A 146 18.19 -10.92 5.41
CA PRO A 146 19.45 -10.65 6.11
C PRO A 146 20.58 -11.63 5.72
N SER A 147 20.29 -12.71 4.98
CA SER A 147 21.32 -13.61 4.45
C SER A 147 21.98 -13.11 3.17
N GLN A 148 21.38 -12.11 2.51
CA GLN A 148 21.93 -11.47 1.33
C GLN A 148 22.78 -10.25 1.71
N PRO A 149 23.83 -9.94 0.91
CA PRO A 149 24.71 -8.82 1.22
C PRO A 149 23.93 -7.50 1.18
N THR A 150 24.16 -6.67 2.18
CA THR A 150 23.67 -5.28 2.19
C THR A 150 24.36 -4.46 1.09
N ILE A 151 23.82 -3.27 0.80
CA ILE A 151 24.43 -2.32 -0.15
C ILE A 151 25.90 -2.03 0.22
N ALA A 152 26.18 -1.83 1.51
CA ALA A 152 27.52 -1.53 1.97
C ALA A 152 28.46 -2.71 1.78
N GLU A 153 28.08 -3.91 2.22
CA GLU A 153 28.89 -5.13 2.09
C GLU A 153 29.14 -5.50 0.61
N TRP A 154 28.15 -5.31 -0.27
CA TRP A 154 28.33 -5.57 -1.69
C TRP A 154 29.33 -4.61 -2.33
N ILE A 155 29.29 -3.32 -1.98
CA ILE A 155 30.29 -2.35 -2.48
C ILE A 155 31.66 -2.63 -1.84
N GLY A 156 31.71 -2.88 -0.53
CA GLY A 156 32.95 -3.15 0.22
C GLY A 156 33.65 -4.45 -0.20
N GLY A 157 32.89 -5.46 -0.65
CA GLY A 157 33.41 -6.71 -1.20
C GLY A 157 34.05 -6.56 -2.58
N THR A 158 33.92 -5.40 -3.23
CA THR A 158 34.66 -5.08 -4.46
C THR A 158 36.08 -4.62 -4.09
N ALA A 159 37.06 -4.71 -4.98
CA ALA A 159 38.47 -4.36 -4.70
C ALA A 159 38.74 -2.86 -4.42
N ILE A 160 37.71 -2.10 -4.03
CA ILE A 160 37.70 -0.67 -3.76
C ILE A 160 38.05 -0.46 -2.28
N ARG A 161 39.25 0.03 -1.99
CA ARG A 161 39.65 0.45 -0.63
C ARG A 161 39.57 1.96 -0.49
N ASN A 162 39.01 2.46 0.61
CA ASN A 162 38.85 3.91 0.85
C ASN A 162 38.05 4.63 -0.25
N GLY A 163 37.09 3.93 -0.85
CA GLY A 163 36.32 4.42 -1.99
C GLY A 163 35.27 5.46 -1.65
N ARG A 164 34.90 6.25 -2.65
CA ARG A 164 33.88 7.30 -2.58
C ARG A 164 32.59 6.81 -3.22
N VAL A 165 31.53 6.76 -2.43
CA VAL A 165 30.19 6.37 -2.85
C VAL A 165 29.33 7.62 -2.97
N GLY A 166 28.88 7.96 -4.17
CA GLY A 166 27.98 9.08 -4.40
C GLY A 166 26.51 8.72 -4.18
N GLY A 167 25.69 9.69 -3.81
CA GLY A 167 24.24 9.55 -3.82
C GLY A 167 23.54 10.89 -3.67
N ASP A 168 22.33 11.02 -4.20
CA ASP A 168 21.54 12.24 -4.03
C ASP A 168 20.84 12.26 -2.66
N VAL A 169 21.33 13.13 -1.78
CA VAL A 169 20.84 13.32 -0.41
C VAL A 169 19.40 13.89 -0.35
N ARG A 170 18.87 14.37 -1.47
CA ARG A 170 17.46 14.82 -1.57
C ARG A 170 16.48 13.65 -1.67
N LEU A 171 16.93 12.49 -2.15
CA LEU A 171 16.05 11.39 -2.58
C LEU A 171 15.95 10.24 -1.58
N THR A 172 16.39 10.45 -0.33
CA THR A 172 16.27 9.47 0.74
C THR A 172 16.08 10.18 2.09
N SER A 173 15.49 9.50 3.06
CA SER A 173 15.26 10.08 4.38
C SER A 173 16.57 10.34 5.11
N PHE A 174 16.53 11.24 6.09
CA PHE A 174 17.68 11.48 6.95
C PHE A 174 18.15 10.21 7.69
N GLY A 175 17.22 9.41 8.21
CA GLY A 175 17.54 8.18 8.92
C GLY A 175 18.22 7.15 8.03
N GLU A 176 17.69 6.92 6.82
CA GLU A 176 18.28 5.98 5.86
C GLU A 176 19.64 6.45 5.35
N TRP A 177 19.81 7.75 5.10
CA TRP A 177 21.12 8.32 4.73
C TRP A 177 22.17 8.09 5.83
N GLN A 178 21.81 8.30 7.10
CA GLN A 178 22.70 8.05 8.23
C GLN A 178 23.03 6.57 8.40
N ALA A 179 22.04 5.68 8.25
CA ALA A 179 22.24 4.25 8.31
C ALA A 179 23.19 3.77 7.20
N LEU A 180 22.98 4.21 5.96
CA LEU A 180 23.87 3.93 4.83
C LEU A 180 25.27 4.48 5.05
N SER A 181 25.39 5.73 5.49
CA SER A 181 26.69 6.36 5.82
C SER A 181 27.45 5.54 6.86
N THR A 182 26.77 5.10 7.92
CA THR A 182 27.38 4.29 8.99
C THR A 182 27.81 2.92 8.48
N SER A 183 26.96 2.24 7.70
CA SER A 183 27.30 0.93 7.14
C SER A 183 28.44 1.00 6.13
N LEU A 184 28.48 2.02 5.27
CA LEU A 184 29.59 2.24 4.35
C LEU A 184 30.90 2.54 5.08
N GLN A 185 30.86 3.30 6.17
CA GLN A 185 32.06 3.57 6.98
C GLN A 185 32.66 2.30 7.60
N ARG A 186 31.85 1.31 7.97
CA ARG A 186 32.36 0.01 8.46
C ARG A 186 33.16 -0.75 7.40
N GLU A 187 32.79 -0.55 6.14
CA GLU A 187 33.50 -1.08 4.97
C GLU A 187 34.67 -0.19 4.50
N ASN A 188 35.05 0.83 5.28
CA ASN A 188 36.04 1.85 4.90
C ASN A 188 35.68 2.60 3.61
N LEU A 189 34.40 2.91 3.41
CA LEU A 189 33.88 3.69 2.29
C LEU A 189 33.28 5.01 2.78
N GLN A 190 33.36 6.05 1.95
CA GLN A 190 32.82 7.37 2.26
C GLN A 190 31.58 7.68 1.42
N LEU A 191 30.43 7.90 2.07
CA LEU A 191 29.24 8.41 1.41
C LEU A 191 29.37 9.92 1.15
N VAL A 192 29.24 10.33 -0.11
CA VAL A 192 29.42 11.71 -0.59
C VAL A 192 28.10 12.21 -1.21
N PRO A 193 27.54 13.33 -0.72
CA PRO A 193 26.38 13.96 -1.37
C PRO A 193 26.70 14.38 -2.81
N GLN A 194 25.87 13.94 -3.75
CA GLN A 194 25.98 14.21 -5.19
C GLN A 194 24.58 14.43 -5.79
N SER A 195 24.05 15.64 -5.61
CA SER A 195 22.62 15.90 -5.82
C SER A 195 22.16 16.13 -7.26
N THR A 196 23.05 16.35 -8.23
CA THR A 196 22.60 16.72 -9.59
C THR A 196 23.21 15.89 -10.71
N LEU A 197 24.11 14.94 -10.39
CA LEU A 197 24.86 14.18 -11.41
C LEU A 197 23.93 13.45 -12.38
N LEU A 198 22.99 12.67 -11.85
CA LEU A 198 22.08 11.87 -12.67
C LEU A 198 21.05 12.75 -13.40
N ASP A 199 20.60 13.84 -12.78
CA ASP A 199 19.70 14.81 -13.41
C ASP A 199 20.35 15.50 -14.60
N GLN A 200 21.62 15.89 -14.48
CA GLN A 200 22.39 16.50 -15.56
C GLN A 200 22.53 15.55 -16.76
N LEU A 201 22.85 14.27 -16.49
CA LEU A 201 22.93 13.24 -17.53
C LEU A 201 21.59 13.01 -18.22
N TRP A 202 20.51 12.88 -17.43
CA TRP A 202 19.18 12.60 -17.97
C TRP A 202 18.63 13.79 -18.77
N ASN A 203 18.92 15.03 -18.36
CA ASN A 203 18.55 16.23 -19.10
C ASN A 203 19.30 16.36 -20.44
N GLN A 204 20.47 15.74 -20.57
CA GLN A 204 21.25 15.67 -21.81
C GLN A 204 20.88 14.45 -22.68
N GLU A 205 19.94 13.62 -22.24
CA GLU A 205 19.52 12.43 -22.98
C GLU A 205 18.78 12.81 -24.27
N THR A 206 19.34 12.40 -25.39
CA THR A 206 18.79 12.66 -26.73
C THR A 206 17.99 11.49 -27.28
N ASP A 207 18.21 10.27 -26.77
CA ASP A 207 17.46 9.11 -27.22
C ASP A 207 15.97 9.25 -26.81
N PRO A 208 15.02 9.23 -27.77
CA PRO A 208 13.59 9.32 -27.46
C PRO A 208 13.09 8.27 -26.48
N MET A 209 13.72 7.09 -26.44
CA MET A 209 13.33 5.99 -25.54
C MET A 209 13.63 6.31 -24.07
N TRP A 210 14.70 7.07 -23.80
CA TRP A 210 15.14 7.38 -22.44
C TRP A 210 15.01 8.87 -22.09
N LYS A 211 14.49 9.68 -23.00
CA LYS A 211 14.32 11.12 -22.81
C LYS A 211 13.50 11.40 -21.55
N ARG A 212 14.00 12.30 -20.71
CA ARG A 212 13.30 12.71 -19.49
C ARG A 212 11.92 13.28 -19.83
N PRO A 213 10.83 12.72 -19.25
CA PRO A 213 9.51 13.30 -19.38
C PRO A 213 9.48 14.75 -18.89
N GLN A 214 8.55 15.54 -19.40
CA GLN A 214 8.38 16.92 -18.92
C GLN A 214 7.59 16.94 -17.61
N PHE A 215 8.05 17.75 -16.66
CA PHE A 215 7.28 18.06 -15.47
C PHE A 215 5.95 18.73 -15.83
N THR A 216 4.88 18.33 -15.15
CA THR A 216 3.53 18.84 -15.41
C THR A 216 3.40 20.34 -15.13
N ARG A 217 2.80 21.07 -16.07
CA ARG A 217 2.49 22.50 -15.94
C ARG A 217 1.09 22.79 -15.41
N VAL A 218 0.33 21.75 -15.03
CA VAL A 218 -1.02 21.91 -14.48
C VAL A 218 -0.96 22.68 -13.15
N VAL A 219 -1.68 23.79 -13.05
CA VAL A 219 -1.70 24.61 -11.83
C VAL A 219 -2.50 23.93 -10.71
N ALA A 220 -2.14 24.22 -9.46
CA ALA A 220 -2.92 23.78 -8.33
C ALA A 220 -4.31 24.45 -8.33
N MET A 221 -5.29 23.72 -7.82
CA MET A 221 -6.66 24.20 -7.68
C MET A 221 -7.10 24.08 -6.22
N SER A 222 -7.95 25.02 -5.79
CA SER A 222 -8.63 24.92 -4.50
C SER A 222 -9.49 23.66 -4.39
N HIS A 223 -9.46 23.02 -3.23
CA HIS A 223 -10.32 21.88 -2.91
C HIS A 223 -11.63 22.40 -2.31
N ASN A 224 -12.76 21.98 -2.87
CA ASN A 224 -14.07 22.50 -2.51
C ASN A 224 -14.34 22.33 -1.00
N SER A 225 -14.80 23.41 -0.36
CA SER A 225 -15.19 23.46 1.05
C SER A 225 -16.22 22.40 1.45
N GLU A 226 -17.11 22.00 0.52
CA GLU A 226 -18.09 20.92 0.72
C GLU A 226 -17.45 19.55 0.98
N PHE A 227 -16.20 19.35 0.57
CA PHE A 227 -15.45 18.10 0.75
C PHE A 227 -14.35 18.21 1.80
N THR A 228 -13.85 19.42 2.09
CA THR A 228 -12.81 19.63 3.11
C THR A 228 -13.37 19.85 4.51
N GLY A 229 -14.55 20.47 4.65
CA GLY A 229 -15.22 20.72 5.94
C GLY A 229 -14.52 21.70 6.89
N MET A 230 -13.27 22.08 6.60
CA MET A 230 -12.46 23.02 7.36
C MET A 230 -11.66 23.88 6.39
N SER A 231 -11.59 25.17 6.67
CA SER A 231 -10.71 26.10 5.94
C SER A 231 -9.23 25.80 6.22
N TRP A 232 -8.35 26.22 5.30
CA TRP A 232 -6.91 26.09 5.48
C TRP A 232 -6.40 26.85 6.72
N ARG A 233 -7.08 27.93 7.14
CA ARG A 233 -6.73 28.70 8.34
C ARG A 233 -7.09 27.98 9.63
N GLU A 234 -8.20 27.25 9.67
CA GLU A 234 -8.56 26.42 10.83
C GLU A 234 -7.59 25.24 10.96
N LYS A 235 -7.20 24.63 9.84
CA LYS A 235 -6.16 23.59 9.79
C LYS A 235 -4.81 24.12 10.27
N LEU A 236 -4.39 25.29 9.78
CA LEU A 236 -3.17 25.97 10.22
C LEU A 236 -3.18 26.26 11.73
N SER A 237 -4.32 26.71 12.27
CA SER A 237 -4.48 26.96 13.70
C SER A 237 -4.31 25.67 14.51
N SER A 238 -4.89 24.56 14.02
CA SER A 238 -4.73 23.24 14.64
C SER A 238 -3.27 22.80 14.65
N VAL A 239 -2.54 22.97 13.54
CA VAL A 239 -1.11 22.66 13.46
C VAL A 239 -0.30 23.53 14.43
N ARG A 240 -0.56 24.84 14.52
CA ARG A 240 0.15 25.74 15.44
C ARG A 240 -0.06 25.37 16.91
N ASN A 241 -1.26 24.92 17.28
CA ASN A 241 -1.53 24.42 18.63
C ASN A 241 -0.65 23.20 18.95
N GLU A 242 -0.50 22.27 18.00
CA GLU A 242 0.39 21.11 18.15
C GLU A 242 1.86 21.54 18.27
N LEU A 243 2.31 22.52 17.47
CA LEU A 243 3.66 23.08 17.60
C LEU A 243 3.91 23.71 18.97
N GLN A 244 2.93 24.45 19.49
CA GLN A 244 3.01 25.03 20.83
C GLN A 244 3.11 23.95 21.91
N ALA A 245 2.33 22.87 21.80
CA ALA A 245 2.32 21.77 22.76
C ALA A 245 3.68 21.05 22.86
N VAL A 246 4.39 20.90 21.74
CA VAL A 246 5.73 20.28 21.70
C VAL A 246 6.88 21.27 21.85
N GLY A 247 6.59 22.56 22.04
CA GLY A 247 7.58 23.62 22.18
C GLY A 247 8.42 23.85 20.92
N ALA A 248 7.83 23.67 19.73
CA ALA A 248 8.45 23.99 18.45
C ALA A 248 8.08 25.42 18.02
N ASP A 249 9.04 26.16 17.47
CA ASP A 249 8.81 27.50 16.91
C ASP A 249 8.24 27.44 15.49
N ALA A 250 8.57 26.36 14.79
CA ALA A 250 8.15 26.11 13.42
C ALA A 250 8.14 24.61 13.08
N MET A 251 7.55 24.28 11.93
CA MET A 251 7.60 22.97 11.31
C MET A 251 7.82 23.09 9.81
N ILE A 252 8.71 22.25 9.26
CA ILE A 252 8.80 22.04 7.82
C ILE A 252 7.89 20.89 7.40
N VAL A 253 6.93 21.15 6.53
CA VAL A 253 6.04 20.16 5.93
C VAL A 253 6.65 19.72 4.61
N THR A 254 7.00 18.44 4.51
CA THR A 254 7.66 17.84 3.34
C THR A 254 6.80 16.85 2.59
N ALA A 255 5.86 16.16 3.25
CA ALA A 255 4.99 15.20 2.59
C ALA A 255 3.90 15.93 1.76
N LEU A 256 3.74 15.55 0.50
CA LEU A 256 2.86 16.29 -0.44
C LEU A 256 1.38 16.19 -0.09
N ASP A 257 0.95 15.11 0.55
CA ASP A 257 -0.42 14.91 1.02
C ASP A 257 -0.75 15.82 2.21
N GLU A 258 0.23 16.07 3.07
CA GLU A 258 0.10 17.04 4.16
C GLU A 258 0.05 18.48 3.65
N VAL A 259 0.88 18.81 2.64
CA VAL A 259 0.82 20.13 2.00
C VAL A 259 -0.55 20.37 1.35
N ALA A 260 -1.04 19.38 0.60
CA ALA A 260 -2.35 19.44 -0.04
C ALA A 260 -3.49 19.56 0.98
N TRP A 261 -3.44 18.81 2.09
CA TRP A 261 -4.44 18.87 3.14
C TRP A 261 -4.41 20.21 3.89
N LEU A 262 -3.22 20.67 4.30
CA LEU A 262 -3.05 21.90 5.09
C LEU A 262 -3.55 23.13 4.33
N LEU A 263 -3.23 23.22 3.04
CA LEU A 263 -3.55 24.38 2.20
C LEU A 263 -4.92 24.29 1.51
N ASN A 264 -5.64 23.16 1.65
CA ASN A 264 -6.83 22.84 0.84
C ASN A 264 -6.56 23.02 -0.67
N LEU A 265 -5.38 22.58 -1.13
CA LEU A 265 -5.02 22.60 -2.54
C LEU A 265 -4.91 21.17 -3.07
N ARG A 266 -5.17 21.00 -4.37
CA ARG A 266 -4.93 19.77 -5.12
C ARG A 266 -4.13 20.09 -6.38
N GLY A 267 -3.32 19.13 -6.81
CA GLY A 267 -2.47 19.24 -8.00
C GLY A 267 -2.55 17.99 -8.86
N LYS A 268 -1.65 17.90 -9.85
CA LYS A 268 -1.52 16.74 -10.74
C LYS A 268 -0.05 16.37 -10.92
N ASP A 269 0.72 16.52 -9.86
CA ASP A 269 2.18 16.41 -9.90
C ASP A 269 2.62 14.96 -9.70
N LEU A 270 1.78 14.15 -9.05
CA LEU A 270 1.95 12.71 -8.97
C LEU A 270 0.93 11.97 -9.86
N PRO A 271 1.28 10.78 -10.38
CA PRO A 271 0.43 10.04 -11.30
C PRO A 271 -0.85 9.49 -10.67
N TYR A 272 -0.82 9.18 -9.36
CA TYR A 272 -1.89 8.45 -8.67
C TYR A 272 -2.45 9.17 -7.44
N ALA A 273 -2.01 10.41 -7.19
CA ALA A 273 -2.49 11.22 -6.08
C ALA A 273 -2.60 12.68 -6.54
N PRO A 274 -3.70 13.39 -6.24
CA PRO A 274 -3.93 14.76 -6.71
C PRO A 274 -3.15 15.78 -5.87
N LEU A 275 -1.82 15.66 -5.86
CA LEU A 275 -0.93 16.43 -5.00
C LEU A 275 -0.15 17.49 -5.78
N LEU A 276 0.28 18.53 -5.06
CA LEU A 276 1.11 19.64 -5.55
C LEU A 276 2.52 19.49 -5.00
N LYS A 277 3.55 19.48 -5.85
CA LYS A 277 4.95 19.51 -5.43
C LYS A 277 5.25 20.83 -4.75
N ALA A 278 5.42 20.82 -3.42
CA ALA A 278 5.72 22.00 -2.63
C ALA A 278 6.26 21.62 -1.23
N PHE A 279 7.01 22.53 -0.63
CA PHE A 279 7.31 22.53 0.80
C PHE A 279 6.54 23.66 1.49
N VAL A 280 6.19 23.48 2.76
CA VAL A 280 5.58 24.54 3.57
C VAL A 280 6.30 24.68 4.89
N LEU A 281 6.83 25.85 5.19
CA LEU A 281 7.35 26.18 6.52
C LEU A 281 6.27 26.96 7.29
N VAL A 282 5.77 26.33 8.35
CA VAL A 282 4.76 26.89 9.25
C VAL A 282 5.45 27.42 10.48
N THR A 283 5.29 28.71 10.79
CA THR A 283 5.69 29.31 12.07
C THR A 283 4.46 29.75 12.84
N HIS A 284 4.65 30.19 14.09
CA HIS A 284 3.58 30.84 14.87
C HIS A 284 3.07 32.14 14.24
N ARG A 285 3.84 32.79 13.36
CA ARG A 285 3.53 34.11 12.81
C ARG A 285 3.24 34.12 11.31
N ASP A 286 3.88 33.26 10.54
CA ASP A 286 3.82 33.27 9.08
C ASP A 286 3.75 31.86 8.50
N VAL A 287 3.38 31.79 7.22
CA VAL A 287 3.47 30.59 6.40
C VAL A 287 4.27 30.91 5.14
N ARG A 288 5.27 30.08 4.86
CA ARG A 288 6.11 30.17 3.65
C ARG A 288 5.88 28.94 2.80
N ILE A 289 5.40 29.13 1.58
CA ILE A 289 5.10 28.08 0.60
C ILE A 289 6.18 28.10 -0.47
N TYR A 290 6.94 27.03 -0.61
CA TYR A 290 7.98 26.85 -1.63
C TYR A 290 7.42 25.96 -2.72
N VAL A 291 7.21 26.51 -3.91
CA VAL A 291 6.49 25.82 -4.99
C VAL A 291 7.16 26.10 -6.34
N PRO A 292 7.17 25.15 -7.29
CA PRO A 292 7.75 25.42 -8.60
C PRO A 292 7.05 26.60 -9.30
N PRO A 293 7.79 27.41 -10.08
CA PRO A 293 7.21 28.57 -10.76
C PRO A 293 6.00 28.20 -11.62
N GLY A 294 4.97 29.04 -11.57
CA GLY A 294 3.74 28.86 -12.35
C GLY A 294 2.77 27.81 -11.82
N LYS A 295 3.07 27.07 -10.74
CA LYS A 295 2.15 26.05 -10.18
C LYS A 295 1.09 26.61 -9.25
N LEU A 296 1.34 27.76 -8.65
CA LEU A 296 0.39 28.46 -7.79
C LEU A 296 0.11 29.84 -8.40
N MET A 297 -1.11 30.05 -8.89
CA MET A 297 -1.57 31.26 -9.60
C MET A 297 -2.86 31.80 -8.98
N MET A 298 -3.45 32.85 -9.55
CA MET A 298 -4.79 33.31 -9.16
C MET A 298 -5.85 32.34 -9.71
N PRO A 299 -6.97 32.09 -8.99
CA PRO A 299 -7.38 32.69 -7.72
C PRO A 299 -6.77 32.04 -6.46
N GLU A 300 -6.02 30.96 -6.55
CA GLU A 300 -5.49 30.22 -5.37
C GLU A 300 -4.54 31.05 -4.51
N ARG A 301 -3.73 31.94 -5.12
CA ARG A 301 -2.89 32.89 -4.36
C ARG A 301 -3.72 33.84 -3.49
N ASP A 302 -4.89 34.26 -3.98
CA ASP A 302 -5.82 35.12 -3.23
C ASP A 302 -6.46 34.37 -2.07
N MET A 303 -6.92 33.15 -2.33
CA MET A 303 -7.48 32.26 -1.32
C MET A 303 -6.51 32.05 -0.13
N LEU A 304 -5.22 31.92 -0.43
CA LEU A 304 -4.16 31.76 0.58
C LEU A 304 -3.69 33.09 1.20
N ALA A 305 -4.27 34.23 0.79
CA ALA A 305 -3.85 35.57 1.16
C ALA A 305 -2.33 35.79 0.98
N ALA A 306 -1.79 35.26 -0.11
CA ALA A 306 -0.37 35.30 -0.43
C ALA A 306 0.06 36.67 -0.99
N TYR A 307 -0.16 37.72 -0.20
CA TYR A 307 0.12 39.11 -0.54
C TYR A 307 1.15 39.71 0.42
N ASN A 308 2.13 40.41 -0.13
CA ASN A 308 3.00 41.39 0.55
C ASN A 308 3.23 41.13 2.06
N CYS A 309 3.87 39.99 2.38
CA CYS A 309 4.28 39.71 3.75
C CYS A 309 5.44 40.63 4.15
N TYR A 310 5.18 41.57 5.06
CA TYR A 310 6.17 42.48 5.63
C TYR A 310 6.51 42.08 7.08
N PRO A 311 7.67 42.52 7.63
CA PRO A 311 8.14 42.11 8.96
C PRO A 311 7.14 42.34 10.12
N ASN A 312 6.22 43.30 9.98
CA ASN A 312 5.26 43.67 11.02
C ASN A 312 3.89 42.98 10.88
N VAL A 313 3.70 42.12 9.88
CA VAL A 313 2.42 41.45 9.61
C VAL A 313 2.42 40.05 10.22
N VAL A 314 1.50 39.82 11.16
CA VAL A 314 1.23 38.49 11.72
C VAL A 314 0.16 37.79 10.87
N ASN A 315 0.24 36.47 10.78
CA ASN A 315 -0.57 35.60 9.92
C ASN A 315 -0.44 35.90 8.42
N CYS A 316 0.75 36.33 7.98
CA CYS A 316 1.02 36.50 6.56
C CYS A 316 1.31 35.14 5.88
N THR A 317 1.03 35.07 4.58
CA THR A 317 1.44 33.95 3.71
C THR A 317 2.37 34.49 2.64
N SER A 318 3.48 33.80 2.37
CA SER A 318 4.38 34.13 1.26
C SER A 318 4.64 32.93 0.37
N VAL A 319 4.79 33.18 -0.93
CA VAL A 319 5.11 32.17 -1.94
C VAL A 319 6.51 32.44 -2.46
N LYS A 320 7.36 31.42 -2.40
CA LYS A 320 8.77 31.48 -2.77
C LYS A 320 9.09 30.41 -3.81
N ASP A 321 10.21 30.60 -4.50
CA ASP A 321 10.74 29.60 -5.44
C ASP A 321 11.09 28.31 -4.70
N TYR A 322 10.72 27.17 -5.30
CA TYR A 322 10.87 25.83 -4.71
C TYR A 322 12.25 25.57 -4.07
N GLU A 323 13.33 25.87 -4.79
CA GLU A 323 14.71 25.61 -4.36
C GLU A 323 15.20 26.49 -3.20
N THR A 324 14.51 27.61 -2.93
CA THR A 324 14.94 28.54 -1.86
C THR A 324 14.70 27.99 -0.46
N VAL A 325 13.92 26.90 -0.34
CA VAL A 325 13.66 26.20 0.93
C VAL A 325 14.96 25.87 1.67
N TYR A 326 15.97 25.37 0.97
CA TYR A 326 17.24 24.98 1.57
C TYR A 326 18.00 26.18 2.12
N SER A 327 18.03 27.29 1.38
CA SER A 327 18.72 28.51 1.83
C SER A 327 17.98 29.21 2.97
N ASP A 328 16.65 29.19 2.95
CA ASP A 328 15.82 29.78 4.00
C ASP A 328 15.96 29.00 5.31
N LEU A 329 15.95 27.66 5.26
CA LEU A 329 16.17 26.81 6.43
C LEU A 329 17.56 27.03 7.04
N ARG A 330 18.60 27.22 6.21
CA ARG A 330 19.96 27.58 6.69
C ARG A 330 20.01 28.96 7.36
N LYS A 331 19.20 29.91 6.87
CA LYS A 331 19.17 31.31 7.33
C LYS A 331 18.15 31.58 8.42
N ALA A 332 17.36 30.59 8.86
CA ALA A 332 16.36 30.71 9.91
C ALA A 332 17.02 30.88 11.30
N VAL A 333 17.69 32.01 11.50
CA VAL A 333 18.44 32.35 12.71
C VAL A 333 17.52 32.66 13.88
N ASP A 334 16.33 33.17 13.59
CA ASP A 334 15.27 33.57 14.52
C ASP A 334 14.48 32.39 15.12
N LEU A 335 14.57 31.21 14.52
CA LEU A 335 13.92 29.99 15.02
C LEU A 335 14.89 29.18 15.89
N ASN A 336 14.46 28.73 17.08
CA ASN A 336 15.29 27.91 17.97
C ASN A 336 15.03 26.41 17.79
N LYS A 337 13.75 26.01 17.65
CA LYS A 337 13.34 24.62 17.43
C LYS A 337 12.44 24.49 16.22
N ILE A 338 12.89 23.71 15.24
CA ILE A 338 12.14 23.39 14.02
C ILE A 338 11.77 21.91 14.05
N LEU A 339 10.48 21.62 14.02
CA LEU A 339 9.96 20.27 13.89
C LEU A 339 10.27 19.73 12.49
N ILE A 340 10.96 18.60 12.45
CA ILE A 340 11.29 17.85 11.25
C ILE A 340 10.52 16.52 11.30
N PRO A 341 9.63 16.25 10.33
CA PRO A 341 8.87 15.01 10.29
C PRO A 341 9.77 13.77 10.30
N THR A 342 9.53 12.87 11.26
CA THR A 342 10.14 11.53 11.27
C THR A 342 9.37 10.58 10.35
N GLY A 343 9.98 9.44 10.02
CA GLY A 343 9.27 8.36 9.33
C GLY A 343 8.09 7.84 10.15
N GLY A 344 6.99 7.58 9.44
CA GLY A 344 5.83 6.83 9.92
C GLY A 344 5.79 5.44 9.28
N THR A 345 4.60 4.95 8.96
CA THR A 345 4.40 3.68 8.26
C THR A 345 4.67 3.83 6.76
N PHE A 346 4.07 4.83 6.10
CA PHE A 346 4.22 5.03 4.65
C PHE A 346 5.09 6.24 4.32
N GLN A 347 4.92 7.33 5.05
CA GLN A 347 5.80 8.49 4.95
C GLN A 347 7.17 8.15 5.54
N ARG A 348 8.24 8.47 4.80
CA ARG A 348 9.63 8.22 5.22
C ARG A 348 10.26 9.40 5.97
N GLY A 349 9.46 10.41 6.32
CA GLY A 349 9.91 11.63 6.99
C GLY A 349 10.52 12.66 6.03
N ALA A 350 11.34 13.56 6.55
CA ALA A 350 12.03 14.56 5.73
C ALA A 350 13.28 13.97 5.04
N SER A 351 13.56 14.46 3.83
CA SER A 351 14.80 14.11 3.13
C SER A 351 16.03 14.52 3.93
N ALA A 352 17.14 13.81 3.69
CA ALA A 352 18.40 14.15 4.32
C ALA A 352 18.85 15.57 3.95
N ALA A 353 18.56 16.05 2.73
CA ALA A 353 18.85 17.42 2.29
C ALA A 353 18.13 18.49 3.13
N ILE A 354 16.82 18.35 3.35
CA ILE A 354 16.02 19.27 4.17
C ILE A 354 16.54 19.28 5.60
N THR A 355 16.79 18.09 6.15
CA THR A 355 17.27 17.95 7.53
C THR A 355 18.66 18.56 7.72
N GLN A 356 19.58 18.33 6.77
CA GLN A 356 20.94 18.87 6.80
C GLN A 356 20.97 20.40 6.60
N ALA A 357 19.99 20.98 5.91
CA ALA A 357 19.86 22.43 5.79
C ALA A 357 19.52 23.13 7.12
N ILE A 358 18.94 22.40 8.09
CA ILE A 358 18.64 22.92 9.42
C ILE A 358 19.84 22.67 10.34
N THR A 359 20.24 23.66 11.14
CA THR A 359 21.34 23.52 12.10
C THR A 359 21.03 22.42 13.12
N ALA A 360 21.99 21.54 13.43
CA ALA A 360 21.77 20.35 14.26
C ALA A 360 21.12 20.64 15.63
N SER A 361 21.54 21.70 16.31
CA SER A 361 20.98 22.12 17.60
C SER A 361 19.53 22.61 17.55
N LYS A 362 19.01 22.91 16.34
CA LYS A 362 17.64 23.39 16.13
C LYS A 362 16.65 22.30 15.72
N ARG A 363 17.13 21.07 15.46
CA ARG A 363 16.31 19.98 14.92
C ARG A 363 15.48 19.33 16.03
N LEU A 364 14.16 19.32 15.85
CA LEU A 364 13.23 18.55 16.68
C LEU A 364 12.60 17.45 15.84
N PHE A 365 13.05 16.21 16.00
CA PHE A 365 12.48 15.08 15.28
C PHE A 365 11.22 14.57 15.98
N GLN A 366 10.08 14.67 15.32
CA GLN A 366 8.79 14.15 15.78
C GLN A 366 7.94 13.73 14.56
N PRO A 367 6.98 12.81 14.70
CA PRO A 367 5.97 12.58 13.68
C PRO A 367 5.22 13.88 13.37
N SER A 368 4.85 14.08 12.10
CA SER A 368 4.04 15.23 11.74
C SER A 368 2.68 15.18 12.45
N PRO A 369 2.24 16.26 13.13
CA PRO A 369 0.89 16.31 13.69
C PRO A 369 -0.21 16.24 12.63
N ILE A 370 0.10 16.67 11.39
CA ILE A 370 -0.85 16.67 10.28
C ILE A 370 -1.29 15.24 9.93
N ILE A 371 -0.43 14.23 10.12
CA ILE A 371 -0.77 12.81 9.96
C ILE A 371 -2.05 12.46 10.73
N TYR A 372 -2.10 12.81 12.01
CA TYR A 372 -3.23 12.46 12.87
C TYR A 372 -4.45 13.32 12.59
N LEU A 373 -4.25 14.61 12.31
CA LEU A 373 -5.32 15.55 12.00
C LEU A 373 -6.07 15.17 10.72
N LYS A 374 -5.35 14.74 9.67
CA LYS A 374 -5.98 14.34 8.39
C LYS A 374 -6.50 12.90 8.39
N ALA A 375 -5.92 12.02 9.21
CA ALA A 375 -6.38 10.65 9.33
C ALA A 375 -7.82 10.59 9.88
N GLN A 376 -8.19 11.51 10.79
CA GLN A 376 -9.53 11.62 11.38
C GLN A 376 -10.45 12.48 10.51
N LYS A 377 -11.19 11.85 9.59
CA LYS A 377 -12.01 12.59 8.63
C LYS A 377 -13.17 13.28 9.35
N ASN A 378 -13.39 14.55 9.03
CA ASN A 378 -14.57 15.28 9.50
C ASN A 378 -15.83 14.87 8.71
N MET A 379 -16.99 15.38 9.10
CA MET A 379 -18.26 14.98 8.48
C MET A 379 -18.37 15.31 6.98
N ALA A 380 -17.71 16.37 6.48
CA ALA A 380 -17.69 16.69 5.06
C ALA A 380 -16.85 15.67 4.29
N GLU A 381 -15.66 15.35 4.81
CA GLU A 381 -14.76 14.34 4.24
C GLU A 381 -15.40 12.94 4.29
N ILE A 382 -16.08 12.55 5.38
CA ILE A 382 -16.80 11.27 5.49
C ILE A 382 -17.90 11.17 4.42
N LYS A 383 -18.68 12.23 4.21
CA LYS A 383 -19.72 12.27 3.18
C LYS A 383 -19.10 12.20 1.77
N GLY A 384 -17.99 12.91 1.56
CA GLY A 384 -17.21 12.88 0.33
C GLY A 384 -16.70 11.48 0.01
N MET A 385 -16.05 10.81 0.96
CA MET A 385 -15.57 9.44 0.82
C MET A 385 -16.69 8.47 0.43
N LYS A 386 -17.86 8.55 1.10
CA LYS A 386 -19.03 7.72 0.76
C LYS A 386 -19.54 7.97 -0.67
N LYS A 387 -19.56 9.23 -1.11
CA LYS A 387 -19.98 9.63 -2.46
C LYS A 387 -18.99 9.15 -3.53
N ALA A 388 -17.69 9.29 -3.31
CA ALA A 388 -16.66 8.75 -4.19
C ALA A 388 -16.79 7.22 -4.35
N HIS A 389 -17.03 6.49 -3.26
CA HIS A 389 -17.20 5.05 -3.30
C HIS A 389 -18.50 4.61 -3.98
N LEU A 390 -19.58 5.40 -3.90
CA LEU A 390 -20.80 5.14 -4.67
C LEU A 390 -20.56 5.30 -6.17
N ARG A 391 -19.87 6.37 -6.59
CA ARG A 391 -19.48 6.60 -7.99
C ARG A 391 -18.57 5.47 -8.51
N ASP A 392 -17.59 5.07 -7.71
CA ASP A 392 -16.70 3.95 -8.03
C ASP A 392 -17.47 2.62 -8.12
N ALA A 393 -18.43 2.39 -7.23
CA ALA A 393 -19.27 1.19 -7.27
C ALA A 393 -20.10 1.13 -8.56
N VAL A 394 -20.64 2.25 -9.04
CA VAL A 394 -21.35 2.31 -10.33
C VAL A 394 -20.41 2.00 -11.50
N ALA A 395 -19.23 2.62 -11.56
CA ALA A 395 -18.24 2.34 -12.60
C ALA A 395 -17.81 0.88 -12.61
N MET A 396 -17.52 0.33 -11.43
CA MET A 396 -17.07 -1.04 -11.28
C MET A 396 -18.20 -2.03 -11.60
N CYS A 397 -19.44 -1.84 -11.13
CA CYS A 397 -20.56 -2.70 -11.54
C CYS A 397 -20.76 -2.68 -13.06
N THR A 398 -20.64 -1.49 -13.68
CA THR A 398 -20.78 -1.32 -15.13
C THR A 398 -19.72 -2.10 -15.90
N VAL A 399 -18.44 -1.96 -15.53
CA VAL A 399 -17.36 -2.68 -16.22
C VAL A 399 -17.42 -4.19 -15.95
N LEU A 400 -17.76 -4.61 -14.73
CA LEU A 400 -17.85 -6.03 -14.39
C LEU A 400 -19.00 -6.74 -15.14
N ASN A 401 -20.16 -6.10 -15.25
CA ASN A 401 -21.27 -6.56 -16.09
C ASN A 401 -20.84 -6.64 -17.56
N TYR A 402 -20.15 -5.62 -18.08
CA TYR A 402 -19.62 -5.61 -19.44
C TYR A 402 -18.65 -6.78 -19.70
N LEU A 403 -17.70 -7.01 -18.79
CA LEU A 403 -16.69 -8.06 -18.91
C LEU A 403 -17.31 -9.45 -18.86
N GLU A 404 -18.31 -9.67 -17.99
CA GLU A 404 -19.03 -10.95 -17.90
C GLU A 404 -19.82 -11.25 -19.19
N LYS A 405 -20.47 -10.24 -19.79
CA LYS A 405 -21.17 -10.37 -21.09
C LYS A 405 -20.22 -10.59 -22.26
N LYS A 406 -19.06 -9.92 -22.27
CA LYS A 406 -18.11 -9.97 -23.39
C LYS A 406 -17.46 -11.33 -23.58
N GLY A 407 -17.45 -12.19 -22.57
CA GLY A 407 -17.18 -13.62 -22.65
C GLY A 407 -16.14 -14.06 -23.69
N LYS A 408 -14.92 -14.39 -23.23
CA LYS A 408 -13.92 -15.26 -23.91
C LYS A 408 -13.28 -14.77 -25.23
N SER A 409 -13.80 -13.78 -25.95
CA SER A 409 -13.16 -13.32 -27.20
C SER A 409 -12.32 -12.04 -27.00
N ASN A 410 -11.01 -12.18 -27.16
CA ASN A 410 -10.00 -11.10 -27.26
C ASN A 410 -9.69 -10.26 -25.99
N LEU A 411 -10.04 -10.70 -24.79
CA LEU A 411 -9.57 -10.04 -23.56
C LEU A 411 -8.17 -10.52 -23.14
N ASN A 412 -7.36 -9.57 -22.67
CA ASN A 412 -6.10 -9.81 -21.99
C ASN A 412 -6.00 -8.87 -20.78
N GLU A 413 -5.01 -9.09 -19.90
CA GLU A 413 -4.86 -8.35 -18.64
C GLU A 413 -4.75 -6.84 -18.87
N LEU A 414 -3.96 -6.40 -19.85
CA LEU A 414 -3.79 -4.98 -20.19
C LEU A 414 -5.11 -4.35 -20.67
N LEU A 415 -5.79 -4.99 -21.62
CA LEU A 415 -7.06 -4.49 -22.18
C LEU A 415 -8.16 -4.39 -21.11
N VAL A 416 -8.19 -5.33 -20.15
CA VAL A 416 -9.13 -5.25 -19.03
C VAL A 416 -8.79 -4.07 -18.14
N GLY A 417 -7.51 -3.83 -17.85
CA GLY A 417 -7.05 -2.66 -17.10
C GLY A 417 -7.49 -1.35 -17.75
N GLU A 418 -7.21 -1.19 -19.04
CA GLU A 418 -7.63 -0.02 -19.83
C GLU A 418 -9.15 0.20 -19.78
N LYS A 419 -9.93 -0.89 -19.89
CA LYS A 419 -11.38 -0.80 -19.86
C LYS A 419 -11.91 -0.36 -18.50
N ILE A 420 -11.30 -0.84 -17.41
CA ILE A 420 -11.63 -0.42 -16.04
C ILE A 420 -11.36 1.08 -15.87
N ASP A 421 -10.18 1.53 -16.27
CA ASP A 421 -9.75 2.92 -16.15
C ASP A 421 -10.65 3.86 -16.97
N ALA A 422 -10.96 3.46 -18.21
CA ALA A 422 -11.88 4.20 -19.07
C ALA A 422 -13.31 4.27 -18.51
N THR A 423 -13.77 3.21 -17.82
CA THR A 423 -15.11 3.21 -17.22
C THR A 423 -15.18 4.09 -15.98
N ARG A 424 -14.12 4.17 -15.18
CA ARG A 424 -14.05 5.14 -14.06
C ARG A 424 -14.06 6.57 -14.56
N ALA A 425 -13.38 6.84 -15.67
CA ALA A 425 -13.31 8.17 -16.25
C ALA A 425 -14.66 8.73 -16.71
N THR A 426 -15.70 7.90 -16.83
CA THR A 426 -17.06 8.38 -17.15
C THR A 426 -17.81 8.91 -15.92
N GLN A 427 -17.31 8.70 -14.71
CA GLN A 427 -17.97 9.14 -13.49
C GLN A 427 -17.71 10.62 -13.23
N ALA A 428 -18.74 11.33 -12.77
CA ALA A 428 -18.63 12.73 -12.38
C ALA A 428 -17.56 12.91 -11.28
N GLY A 429 -16.78 13.99 -11.39
CA GLY A 429 -15.73 14.33 -10.42
C GLY A 429 -14.49 13.43 -10.47
N TYR A 430 -14.35 12.52 -11.44
CA TYR A 430 -13.14 11.73 -11.61
C TYR A 430 -11.91 12.60 -11.92
N ARG A 431 -10.81 12.38 -11.20
CA ARG A 431 -9.55 13.13 -11.30
C ARG A 431 -8.35 12.31 -11.77
N GLY A 432 -8.49 10.98 -11.81
CA GLY A 432 -7.41 10.08 -12.20
C GLY A 432 -7.49 8.77 -11.43
N LEU A 433 -6.51 7.90 -11.62
CA LEU A 433 -6.39 6.65 -10.88
C LEU A 433 -5.80 6.91 -9.49
N SER A 434 -6.15 6.12 -8.49
CA SER A 434 -5.50 6.15 -7.16
C SER A 434 -4.32 5.19 -7.05
N MET A 435 -4.16 4.32 -8.05
CA MET A 435 -3.05 3.40 -8.24
C MET A 435 -3.02 2.92 -9.68
N ARG A 436 -1.91 2.33 -10.11
CA ARG A 436 -1.90 1.54 -11.33
C ARG A 436 -2.88 0.37 -11.21
N THR A 437 -3.84 0.27 -12.12
CA THR A 437 -4.76 -0.87 -12.18
C THR A 437 -3.98 -2.17 -12.43
N ARG A 438 -4.23 -3.17 -11.59
CA ARG A 438 -3.60 -4.50 -11.66
C ARG A 438 -4.65 -5.53 -12.01
N VAL A 439 -4.37 -6.26 -13.08
CA VAL A 439 -5.20 -7.35 -13.56
C VAL A 439 -4.32 -8.57 -13.70
N ALA A 440 -4.67 -9.64 -13.00
CA ALA A 440 -3.87 -10.86 -12.95
C ALA A 440 -4.75 -12.08 -13.20
N PHE A 441 -4.45 -12.84 -14.25
CA PHE A 441 -5.21 -14.01 -14.66
C PHE A 441 -4.46 -15.32 -14.41
N GLY A 442 -5.12 -16.27 -13.73
CA GLY A 442 -4.60 -17.60 -13.45
C GLY A 442 -3.23 -17.56 -12.76
N PRO A 443 -2.16 -18.17 -13.31
CA PRO A 443 -0.85 -18.21 -12.65
C PRO A 443 -0.24 -16.84 -12.35
N ASN A 444 -0.59 -15.78 -13.09
CA ASN A 444 -0.13 -14.42 -12.78
C ASN A 444 -0.73 -13.91 -11.46
N ALA A 445 -1.94 -14.34 -11.12
CA ALA A 445 -2.59 -14.00 -9.86
C ALA A 445 -1.92 -14.64 -8.64
N ALA A 446 -1.04 -15.63 -8.82
CA ALA A 446 -0.24 -16.21 -7.74
C ALA A 446 0.89 -15.27 -7.25
N GLU A 447 1.13 -14.15 -7.94
CA GLU A 447 2.13 -13.16 -7.55
C GLU A 447 1.44 -11.94 -6.88
N PRO A 448 1.72 -11.64 -5.60
CA PRO A 448 0.98 -10.62 -4.84
C PRO A 448 0.97 -9.22 -5.48
N GLU A 449 2.11 -8.81 -6.03
CA GLU A 449 2.32 -7.48 -6.62
C GLU A 449 2.48 -7.56 -8.16
N TYR A 450 1.85 -8.56 -8.79
CA TYR A 450 1.88 -8.71 -10.25
C TYR A 450 1.41 -7.45 -10.98
N GLN A 451 2.14 -7.11 -12.03
CA GLN A 451 1.80 -6.05 -12.96
C GLN A 451 2.01 -6.54 -14.39
N ALA A 452 0.95 -6.48 -15.19
CA ALA A 452 1.03 -6.87 -16.58
C ALA A 452 1.95 -5.93 -17.38
N THR A 453 2.77 -6.54 -18.23
CA THR A 453 3.63 -5.88 -19.22
C THR A 453 3.37 -6.50 -20.58
N ASN A 454 3.84 -5.87 -21.66
CA ASN A 454 3.70 -6.45 -23.00
C ASN A 454 4.30 -7.87 -23.10
N ALA A 455 5.32 -8.18 -22.30
CA ALA A 455 5.96 -9.49 -22.26
C ALA A 455 5.19 -10.53 -21.40
N THR A 456 4.46 -10.08 -20.38
CA THR A 456 3.79 -10.97 -19.40
C THR A 456 2.27 -11.02 -19.52
N ASN A 457 1.69 -10.15 -20.36
CA ASN A 457 0.25 -9.99 -20.58
C ASN A 457 -0.39 -11.29 -21.06
N ARG A 458 -1.27 -11.87 -20.24
CA ARG A 458 -1.99 -13.11 -20.56
C ARG A 458 -3.35 -12.83 -21.14
N ARG A 459 -3.74 -13.68 -22.09
CA ARG A 459 -5.14 -13.80 -22.52
C ARG A 459 -5.98 -14.36 -21.39
N ILE A 460 -7.19 -13.83 -21.26
CA ILE A 460 -8.13 -14.21 -20.21
C ILE A 460 -9.07 -15.28 -20.75
N PHE A 461 -9.11 -16.41 -20.05
CA PHE A 461 -9.95 -17.57 -20.37
C PHE A 461 -10.97 -17.82 -19.24
N SER A 462 -11.73 -18.91 -19.34
CA SER A 462 -12.75 -19.29 -18.35
C SER A 462 -12.31 -20.38 -17.37
N ASN A 463 -11.02 -20.71 -17.34
CA ASN A 463 -10.48 -21.85 -16.59
C ASN A 463 -9.74 -21.46 -15.30
N SER A 464 -9.72 -20.18 -14.93
CA SER A 464 -9.09 -19.75 -13.69
C SER A 464 -9.60 -18.40 -13.19
N THR A 465 -9.09 -17.96 -12.05
CA THR A 465 -9.45 -16.70 -11.41
C THR A 465 -8.84 -15.50 -12.12
N LEU A 466 -9.55 -14.37 -12.01
CA LEU A 466 -9.11 -13.06 -12.46
C LEU A 466 -9.13 -12.10 -11.25
N ILE A 467 -7.96 -11.69 -10.76
CA ILE A 467 -7.86 -10.62 -9.77
C ILE A 467 -7.89 -9.28 -10.51
N ILE A 468 -8.74 -8.38 -10.04
CA ILE A 468 -8.79 -6.98 -10.46
C ILE A 468 -8.61 -6.12 -9.21
N GLN A 469 -7.46 -5.46 -9.09
CA GLN A 469 -7.18 -4.46 -8.05
C GLN A 469 -7.05 -3.09 -8.72
N SER A 470 -7.87 -2.13 -8.31
CA SER A 470 -7.93 -0.82 -8.97
C SER A 470 -8.56 0.22 -8.05
N GLY A 471 -8.46 1.50 -8.42
CA GLY A 471 -9.07 2.58 -7.66
C GLY A 471 -9.01 3.91 -8.40
N GLY A 472 -9.84 4.85 -7.95
CA GLY A 472 -10.00 6.18 -8.55
C GLY A 472 -9.76 7.30 -7.53
N GLN A 473 -9.29 8.42 -8.04
CA GLN A 473 -9.31 9.71 -7.38
C GLN A 473 -10.54 10.46 -7.86
N TYR A 474 -11.33 10.94 -6.92
CA TYR A 474 -12.49 11.80 -7.17
C TYR A 474 -12.28 13.14 -6.47
N ASP A 475 -13.05 14.16 -6.87
CA ASP A 475 -13.05 15.46 -6.20
C ASP A 475 -13.20 15.33 -4.69
N GLU A 476 -14.02 14.40 -4.23
CA GLU A 476 -14.43 14.29 -2.84
C GLU A 476 -13.75 13.15 -2.06
N GLY A 477 -13.02 12.26 -2.71
CA GLY A 477 -12.47 11.07 -2.03
C GLY A 477 -11.58 10.19 -2.89
N THR A 478 -10.92 9.24 -2.24
CA THR A 478 -10.04 8.25 -2.87
C THR A 478 -10.62 6.86 -2.68
N THR A 479 -10.63 6.05 -3.73
CA THR A 479 -11.12 4.67 -3.69
C THR A 479 -10.01 3.68 -3.99
N VAL A 480 -10.11 2.48 -3.42
CA VAL A 480 -9.31 1.30 -3.77
C VAL A 480 -10.17 0.07 -3.51
N VAL A 481 -10.17 -0.87 -4.46
CA VAL A 481 -10.96 -2.09 -4.36
C VAL A 481 -10.32 -3.23 -5.12
N THR A 482 -10.41 -4.42 -4.53
CA THR A 482 -10.05 -5.67 -5.20
C THR A 482 -11.25 -6.60 -5.29
N ARG A 483 -11.49 -7.16 -6.47
CA ARG A 483 -12.40 -8.27 -6.68
C ARG A 483 -11.70 -9.39 -7.42
N THR A 484 -11.99 -10.61 -7.01
CA THR A 484 -11.59 -11.82 -7.75
C THR A 484 -12.82 -12.43 -8.41
N LEU A 485 -12.71 -12.74 -9.69
CA LEU A 485 -13.80 -13.25 -10.54
C LEU A 485 -13.44 -14.60 -11.17
N HIS A 486 -14.44 -15.26 -11.75
CA HIS A 486 -14.25 -16.47 -12.57
C HIS A 486 -15.30 -16.55 -13.68
N TYR A 487 -14.85 -16.66 -14.95
CA TYR A 487 -15.75 -16.65 -16.12
C TYR A 487 -16.25 -18.03 -16.58
N GLY A 488 -15.75 -19.13 -15.98
CA GLY A 488 -16.29 -20.48 -16.17
C GLY A 488 -16.77 -21.10 -14.87
N THR A 489 -16.54 -22.41 -14.72
CA THR A 489 -16.85 -23.18 -13.50
C THR A 489 -15.62 -23.25 -12.60
N PRO A 490 -15.64 -22.64 -11.41
CA PRO A 490 -14.49 -22.70 -10.51
C PRO A 490 -14.26 -24.10 -9.95
N SER A 491 -12.98 -24.46 -9.79
CA SER A 491 -12.56 -25.70 -9.11
C SER A 491 -12.90 -25.68 -7.62
N ARG A 492 -12.84 -26.86 -6.98
CA ARG A 492 -13.04 -26.96 -5.52
C ARG A 492 -12.00 -26.15 -4.75
N ASP A 493 -10.76 -26.11 -5.23
CA ASP A 493 -9.67 -25.38 -4.58
C ASP A 493 -9.86 -23.87 -4.68
N GLU A 494 -10.26 -23.35 -5.85
CA GLU A 494 -10.56 -21.93 -6.03
C GLU A 494 -11.75 -21.50 -5.15
N ARG A 495 -12.82 -22.29 -5.08
CA ARG A 495 -13.96 -21.98 -4.20
C ARG A 495 -13.58 -21.99 -2.72
N ARG A 496 -12.80 -22.98 -2.30
CA ARG A 496 -12.31 -23.07 -0.91
C ARG A 496 -11.45 -21.85 -0.57
N ALA A 497 -10.47 -21.54 -1.39
CA ALA A 497 -9.59 -20.38 -1.20
C ALA A 497 -10.38 -19.07 -1.17
N TYR A 498 -11.28 -18.86 -2.14
CA TYR A 498 -12.12 -17.67 -2.18
C TYR A 498 -12.96 -17.53 -0.92
N THR A 499 -13.56 -18.63 -0.47
CA THR A 499 -14.39 -18.62 0.73
C THR A 499 -13.56 -18.32 1.97
N MET A 500 -12.32 -18.83 2.10
CA MET A 500 -11.47 -18.48 3.25
C MET A 500 -11.07 -17.01 3.28
N VAL A 501 -10.74 -16.43 2.13
CA VAL A 501 -10.47 -14.98 2.01
C VAL A 501 -11.74 -14.17 2.31
N LEU A 502 -12.92 -14.63 1.90
CA LEU A 502 -14.18 -13.97 2.23
C LEU A 502 -14.52 -14.05 3.73
N ARG A 503 -14.23 -15.18 4.37
CA ARG A 503 -14.37 -15.34 5.83
C ARG A 503 -13.42 -14.43 6.61
N SER A 504 -12.19 -14.27 6.11
CA SER A 504 -11.22 -13.30 6.61
C SER A 504 -11.78 -11.86 6.55
N LEU A 505 -12.34 -11.47 5.39
CA LEU A 505 -13.02 -10.18 5.26
C LEU A 505 -14.15 -9.99 6.28
N ALA A 506 -15.02 -11.00 6.41
CA ALA A 506 -16.15 -10.96 7.34
C ALA A 506 -15.68 -10.83 8.80
N ALA A 507 -14.65 -11.61 9.19
CA ALA A 507 -14.10 -11.59 10.55
C ALA A 507 -13.63 -10.19 10.95
N PHE A 508 -12.90 -9.51 10.06
CA PHE A 508 -12.42 -8.16 10.35
C PHE A 508 -13.53 -7.10 10.22
N ALA A 509 -14.37 -7.16 9.18
CA ALA A 509 -15.44 -6.18 8.96
C ALA A 509 -16.49 -6.16 10.09
N THR A 510 -16.62 -7.26 10.82
CA THR A 510 -17.55 -7.39 11.94
C THR A 510 -16.91 -7.25 13.32
N LEU A 511 -15.58 -7.07 13.37
CA LEU A 511 -14.83 -6.89 14.60
C LEU A 511 -15.37 -5.68 15.37
N GLN A 512 -15.61 -5.89 16.67
CA GLN A 512 -15.79 -4.82 17.64
C GLN A 512 -14.65 -4.92 18.64
N ALA A 513 -13.86 -3.85 18.77
CA ALA A 513 -12.66 -3.84 19.59
C ALA A 513 -12.65 -2.62 20.52
N PRO A 514 -12.01 -2.71 21.70
CA PRO A 514 -11.75 -1.52 22.52
C PRO A 514 -11.01 -0.46 21.71
N SER A 515 -11.34 0.82 21.90
CA SER A 515 -10.68 1.93 21.20
C SER A 515 -9.17 2.03 21.47
N THR A 516 -8.68 1.37 22.52
CA THR A 516 -7.27 1.30 22.90
C THR A 516 -6.49 0.21 22.17
N LEU A 517 -7.14 -0.66 21.38
CA LEU A 517 -6.45 -1.72 20.64
C LEU A 517 -5.63 -1.10 19.48
N PRO A 518 -4.31 -1.37 19.42
CA PRO A 518 -3.51 -1.01 18.24
C PRO A 518 -4.03 -1.71 16.97
N ALA A 519 -4.02 -0.99 15.85
CA ALA A 519 -4.50 -1.48 14.56
C ALA A 519 -3.75 -2.74 14.10
N ALA A 520 -2.44 -2.78 14.28
CA ALA A 520 -1.60 -3.95 14.02
C ALA A 520 -2.09 -5.22 14.76
N HIS A 521 -2.60 -5.07 15.99
CA HIS A 521 -3.08 -6.20 16.79
C HIS A 521 -4.45 -6.73 16.33
N ALA A 522 -5.15 -6.02 15.45
CA ALA A 522 -6.39 -6.51 14.83
C ALA A 522 -6.13 -7.42 13.61
N ASP A 523 -4.91 -7.40 13.06
CA ASP A 523 -4.53 -8.20 11.89
C ASP A 523 -4.73 -9.72 12.08
N PRO A 524 -4.39 -10.34 13.23
CA PRO A 524 -4.64 -11.76 13.46
C PRO A 524 -6.12 -12.17 13.35
N VAL A 525 -7.06 -11.25 13.61
CA VAL A 525 -8.51 -11.52 13.43
C VAL A 525 -8.84 -11.79 11.97
N ALA A 526 -8.24 -11.03 11.05
CA ALA A 526 -8.39 -11.26 9.62
C ALA A 526 -7.68 -12.55 9.19
N ARG A 527 -6.51 -12.86 9.74
CA ARG A 527 -5.73 -14.04 9.32
C ARG A 527 -6.24 -15.37 9.87
N ALA A 528 -6.91 -15.36 11.04
CA ALA A 528 -7.32 -16.59 11.72
C ALA A 528 -8.13 -17.57 10.83
N PRO A 529 -9.11 -17.14 10.00
CA PRO A 529 -9.78 -18.04 9.06
C PRO A 529 -8.82 -18.72 8.07
N LEU A 530 -7.83 -17.99 7.54
CA LEU A 530 -6.84 -18.53 6.60
C LEU A 530 -5.85 -19.48 7.30
N TRP A 531 -5.37 -19.12 8.50
CA TRP A 531 -4.46 -19.96 9.28
C TRP A 531 -5.07 -21.30 9.67
N SER A 532 -6.40 -21.37 9.86
CA SER A 532 -7.10 -22.64 10.09
C SER A 532 -6.95 -23.65 8.94
N PHE A 533 -6.57 -23.18 7.74
CA PHE A 533 -6.26 -23.98 6.56
C PHE A 533 -4.77 -23.97 6.19
N ARG A 534 -3.89 -23.48 7.08
CA ARG A 534 -2.44 -23.28 6.84
C ARG A 534 -2.16 -22.38 5.63
N GLN A 535 -2.99 -21.35 5.46
CA GLN A 535 -2.85 -20.31 4.44
C GLN A 535 -2.46 -18.98 5.07
N ASP A 536 -1.66 -18.18 4.38
CA ASP A 536 -1.25 -16.83 4.80
C ASP A 536 -0.92 -15.94 3.59
N TYR A 537 -0.72 -14.64 3.81
CA TYR A 537 -0.35 -13.66 2.78
C TYR A 537 0.74 -12.69 3.26
N LEU A 538 1.64 -12.29 2.35
CA LEU A 538 2.84 -11.52 2.70
C LEU A 538 2.60 -10.02 2.95
N LEU A 539 1.47 -9.47 2.52
CA LEU A 539 1.17 -8.05 2.63
C LEU A 539 0.40 -7.75 3.93
N PRO A 540 0.40 -6.50 4.41
CA PRO A 540 -0.51 -6.05 5.46
C PRO A 540 -1.97 -6.38 5.12
N THR A 541 -2.80 -6.66 6.14
CA THR A 541 -4.25 -6.79 5.95
C THR A 541 -4.87 -5.49 5.47
N GLY A 542 -4.33 -4.35 5.85
CA GLY A 542 -4.87 -3.07 5.41
C GLY A 542 -4.08 -1.86 5.86
N HIS A 543 -4.55 -0.70 5.40
CA HIS A 543 -3.91 0.59 5.63
C HIS A 543 -4.93 1.73 5.60
N GLY A 544 -4.55 2.92 6.11
CA GLY A 544 -5.37 4.12 6.01
C GLY A 544 -5.58 4.58 4.56
N VAL A 545 -6.69 5.27 4.30
CA VAL A 545 -7.05 5.86 2.99
C VAL A 545 -7.38 7.35 3.16
N GLY A 546 -6.76 8.19 2.34
CA GLY A 546 -6.95 9.64 2.36
C GLY A 546 -8.22 10.14 1.65
N ALA A 547 -8.65 11.35 1.98
CA ALA A 547 -9.80 12.00 1.35
C ALA A 547 -9.35 12.86 0.16
N ALA A 548 -9.39 12.27 -1.05
CA ALA A 548 -8.82 12.84 -2.26
C ALA A 548 -7.31 13.14 -2.07
N LEU A 549 -6.58 12.18 -1.49
CA LEU A 549 -5.14 12.25 -1.17
C LEU A 549 -4.50 10.90 -1.53
N ASN A 550 -3.49 10.45 -0.77
CA ASN A 550 -2.86 9.15 -0.97
C ASN A 550 -3.83 8.00 -0.67
N ARG A 551 -3.74 6.94 -1.46
CA ARG A 551 -4.49 5.69 -1.21
C ARG A 551 -3.97 4.93 0.02
N ARG A 552 -2.67 5.06 0.33
CA ARG A 552 -2.02 4.55 1.53
C ARG A 552 -1.68 5.74 2.39
N GLU A 553 -2.32 5.84 3.54
CA GLU A 553 -2.23 7.01 4.39
C GLU A 553 -1.86 6.61 5.81
N ASP A 554 -0.82 7.26 6.33
CA ASP A 554 -0.48 7.21 7.76
C ASP A 554 -1.64 7.70 8.63
N PRO A 555 -1.74 7.27 9.89
CA PRO A 555 -0.77 6.41 10.60
C PRO A 555 -1.14 4.92 10.56
N VAL A 556 -2.25 4.55 9.92
CA VAL A 556 -2.83 3.22 10.10
C VAL A 556 -2.22 2.20 9.15
N VAL A 557 -1.70 1.13 9.73
CA VAL A 557 -1.48 -0.16 9.06
C VAL A 557 -1.96 -1.28 9.96
N ILE A 558 -2.48 -2.32 9.32
CA ILE A 558 -3.02 -3.51 9.96
C ILE A 558 -2.10 -4.65 9.55
N ASP A 559 -1.03 -4.83 10.32
CA ASP A 559 -0.03 -5.88 10.12
C ASP A 559 0.54 -6.31 11.48
N TYR A 560 0.33 -7.57 11.88
CA TYR A 560 0.82 -8.08 13.17
C TYR A 560 2.35 -8.12 13.27
N ARG A 561 3.05 -8.04 12.13
CA ARG A 561 4.52 -8.02 12.06
C ARG A 561 5.08 -6.64 12.39
N GLN A 562 4.24 -5.61 12.41
CA GLN A 562 4.64 -4.29 12.88
C GLN A 562 4.76 -4.30 14.41
N ASP A 563 5.95 -4.01 14.91
CA ASP A 563 6.30 -3.95 16.33
C ASP A 563 6.61 -2.52 16.82
N THR A 564 6.74 -1.57 15.88
CA THR A 564 7.05 -0.16 16.13
C THR A 564 5.96 0.75 15.57
N ASN A 565 5.81 1.95 16.14
CA ASN A 565 4.76 2.91 15.73
C ASN A 565 3.34 2.30 15.78
N LEU A 566 3.02 1.62 16.88
CA LEU A 566 1.70 1.02 17.08
C LEU A 566 0.64 2.10 17.28
N HIS A 567 -0.24 2.27 16.29
CA HIS A 567 -1.31 3.25 16.30
C HIS A 567 -2.68 2.62 16.54
N THR A 568 -3.52 3.26 17.34
CA THR A 568 -4.90 2.80 17.56
C THR A 568 -5.83 3.34 16.48
N PHE A 569 -6.93 2.65 16.24
CA PHE A 569 -8.01 3.20 15.41
C PHE A 569 -8.67 4.39 16.11
N ARG A 570 -9.26 5.30 15.32
CA ARG A 570 -10.14 6.37 15.80
C ARG A 570 -11.37 6.45 14.90
N GLU A 571 -12.48 6.88 15.47
CA GLU A 571 -13.69 7.17 14.70
C GLU A 571 -13.40 8.15 13.55
N GLY A 572 -14.00 7.92 12.39
CA GLY A 572 -13.78 8.73 11.19
C GLY A 572 -12.53 8.32 10.38
N TYR A 573 -11.77 7.32 10.83
CA TYR A 573 -10.72 6.73 10.00
C TYR A 573 -11.35 5.92 8.85
N PHE A 574 -10.72 5.94 7.68
CA PHE A 574 -11.03 5.04 6.58
C PHE A 574 -9.83 4.11 6.38
N VAL A 575 -10.07 2.81 6.41
CA VAL A 575 -9.03 1.78 6.34
C VAL A 575 -9.40 0.70 5.35
N THR A 576 -8.44 0.12 4.66
CA THR A 576 -8.67 -1.06 3.84
C THR A 576 -8.72 -2.33 4.69
N ASN A 577 -9.37 -3.35 4.15
CA ASN A 577 -9.32 -4.74 4.60
C ASN A 577 -9.13 -5.58 3.33
N GLU A 578 -7.94 -6.15 3.13
CA GLU A 578 -7.45 -6.69 1.86
C GLU A 578 -6.80 -8.09 1.97
N PRO A 579 -7.42 -9.08 2.64
CA PRO A 579 -6.85 -10.41 2.75
C PRO A 579 -6.69 -11.06 1.38
N ALA A 580 -5.72 -11.97 1.31
CA ALA A 580 -5.37 -12.66 0.08
C ALA A 580 -4.95 -14.11 0.33
N TRP A 581 -4.98 -14.90 -0.73
CA TRP A 581 -4.33 -16.19 -0.80
C TRP A 581 -3.77 -16.37 -2.21
N HIS A 582 -2.47 -16.67 -2.29
CA HIS A 582 -1.78 -16.90 -3.55
C HIS A 582 -1.27 -18.35 -3.58
N ASP A 583 -1.88 -19.21 -4.41
CA ASP A 583 -1.43 -20.60 -4.59
C ASP A 583 -0.34 -20.63 -5.67
N PRO A 584 0.93 -20.93 -5.32
CA PRO A 584 2.05 -20.80 -6.22
C PRO A 584 1.84 -21.49 -7.58
N ARG A 585 2.01 -20.72 -8.66
CA ARG A 585 1.91 -21.15 -10.07
C ARG A 585 0.52 -21.63 -10.51
N LYS A 586 -0.53 -21.48 -9.70
CA LYS A 586 -1.90 -21.90 -10.06
C LYS A 586 -2.83 -20.71 -10.25
N PHE A 587 -3.17 -20.04 -9.16
CA PHE A 587 -4.14 -18.96 -9.12
C PHE A 587 -3.92 -18.12 -7.86
N GLY A 588 -4.59 -16.97 -7.78
CA GLY A 588 -4.69 -16.20 -6.55
C GLY A 588 -6.10 -15.69 -6.32
N ILE A 589 -6.37 -15.37 -5.06
CA ILE A 589 -7.57 -14.70 -4.60
C ILE A 589 -7.13 -13.49 -3.78
N LYS A 590 -7.65 -12.32 -4.11
CA LYS A 590 -7.61 -11.15 -3.24
C LYS A 590 -8.96 -10.46 -3.27
N LEU A 591 -9.45 -10.06 -2.11
CA LEU A 591 -10.70 -9.32 -1.97
C LEU A 591 -10.43 -8.15 -1.06
N SER A 592 -10.91 -6.97 -1.42
CA SER A 592 -10.79 -5.83 -0.52
C SER A 592 -11.96 -4.87 -0.53
N ASN A 593 -12.18 -4.25 0.62
CA ASN A 593 -13.08 -3.13 0.82
C ASN A 593 -12.37 -2.04 1.63
N VAL A 594 -12.79 -0.80 1.44
CA VAL A 594 -12.55 0.30 2.37
C VAL A 594 -13.66 0.31 3.42
N LEU A 595 -13.28 0.46 4.68
CA LEU A 595 -14.13 0.48 5.86
C LEU A 595 -13.99 1.84 6.59
N GLU A 596 -15.11 2.40 7.01
CA GLU A 596 -15.18 3.52 7.95
C GLU A 596 -15.12 2.95 9.38
N VAL A 597 -14.24 3.51 10.21
CA VAL A 597 -14.20 3.23 11.65
C VAL A 597 -15.28 4.05 12.34
N VAL A 598 -16.18 3.39 13.06
CA VAL A 598 -17.34 3.99 13.73
C VAL A 598 -17.32 3.68 15.22
N GLN A 599 -17.79 4.64 16.03
CA GLN A 599 -17.93 4.45 17.47
C GLN A 599 -19.04 3.42 17.78
N ARG A 600 -18.81 2.59 18.80
CA ARG A 600 -19.77 1.68 19.42
C ARG A 600 -19.91 2.03 20.91
N SER A 601 -20.92 1.44 21.55
CA SER A 601 -21.17 1.65 22.98
C SER A 601 -19.99 1.19 23.84
N SER A 602 -19.89 1.74 25.05
CA SER A 602 -18.93 1.31 26.08
C SER A 602 -17.45 1.41 25.68
N GLY A 603 -17.08 2.40 24.85
CA GLY A 603 -15.68 2.64 24.47
C GLY A 603 -15.13 1.70 23.38
N TYR A 604 -16.01 0.97 22.69
CA TYR A 604 -15.62 0.12 21.56
C TYR A 604 -15.70 0.87 20.24
N LEU A 605 -14.91 0.42 19.27
CA LEU A 605 -14.99 0.79 17.87
C LEU A 605 -15.52 -0.40 17.06
N GLY A 606 -16.05 -0.12 15.88
CA GLY A 606 -16.35 -1.12 14.87
C GLY A 606 -16.18 -0.56 13.47
N PHE A 607 -16.56 -1.35 12.48
CA PHE A 607 -16.33 -1.01 11.08
C PHE A 607 -17.64 -0.98 10.29
N LYS A 608 -17.67 -0.15 9.25
CA LYS A 608 -18.75 -0.08 8.26
C LYS A 608 -18.18 -0.01 6.86
N GLU A 609 -18.57 -0.93 5.99
CA GLU A 609 -18.10 -0.97 4.61
C GLU A 609 -18.54 0.29 3.86
N THR A 610 -17.57 0.95 3.24
CA THR A 610 -17.78 2.08 2.34
C THR A 610 -17.78 1.61 0.89
N THR A 611 -16.92 0.64 0.56
CA THR A 611 -16.98 -0.05 -0.74
C THR A 611 -18.22 -0.94 -0.81
N LEU A 612 -19.09 -0.70 -1.79
CA LEU A 612 -20.33 -1.46 -2.00
C LEU A 612 -20.32 -2.13 -3.38
N LEU A 613 -19.56 -3.22 -3.51
CA LEU A 613 -19.44 -4.01 -4.73
C LEU A 613 -19.73 -5.49 -4.49
N PRO A 614 -20.56 -6.16 -5.31
CA PRO A 614 -20.87 -7.58 -5.11
C PRO A 614 -19.62 -8.47 -5.09
N TYR A 615 -19.67 -9.54 -4.31
CA TYR A 615 -18.71 -10.66 -4.41
C TYR A 615 -19.19 -11.64 -5.50
N GLU A 616 -18.32 -12.55 -5.95
CA GLU A 616 -18.62 -13.50 -7.03
C GLU A 616 -19.28 -14.76 -6.46
N PRO A 617 -20.62 -14.95 -6.61
CA PRO A 617 -21.34 -16.01 -5.89
C PRO A 617 -20.90 -17.42 -6.29
N LYS A 618 -20.42 -17.62 -7.53
CA LYS A 618 -19.94 -18.93 -8.00
C LYS A 618 -18.67 -19.41 -7.29
N LEU A 619 -17.91 -18.49 -6.72
CA LEU A 619 -16.69 -18.79 -5.97
C LEU A 619 -16.95 -19.06 -4.48
N ILE A 620 -18.18 -18.83 -3.99
CA ILE A 620 -18.52 -19.00 -2.57
C ILE A 620 -19.02 -20.42 -2.32
N ASP A 621 -18.28 -21.20 -1.54
CA ASP A 621 -18.74 -22.47 -1.00
C ASP A 621 -19.54 -22.23 0.28
N ARG A 622 -20.87 -22.27 0.15
CA ARG A 622 -21.80 -21.99 1.25
C ARG A 622 -21.64 -22.96 2.44
N ASN A 623 -21.14 -24.16 2.21
CA ASN A 623 -20.93 -25.15 3.28
C ASN A 623 -19.75 -24.79 4.19
N LEU A 624 -18.88 -23.89 3.74
CA LEU A 624 -17.74 -23.40 4.50
C LEU A 624 -18.06 -22.10 5.27
N LEU A 625 -19.24 -21.51 5.07
CA LEU A 625 -19.67 -20.32 5.80
C LEU A 625 -20.50 -20.69 7.03
N THR A 626 -20.32 -19.93 8.09
CA THR A 626 -21.16 -19.93 9.28
C THR A 626 -22.41 -19.08 9.06
N ASP A 627 -23.44 -19.28 9.89
CA ASP A 627 -24.63 -18.43 9.89
C ASP A 627 -24.28 -16.94 10.11
N TYR A 628 -23.24 -16.66 10.91
CA TYR A 628 -22.76 -15.32 11.17
C TYR A 628 -22.21 -14.65 9.91
N GLU A 629 -21.35 -15.35 9.17
CA GLU A 629 -20.76 -14.86 7.92
C GLU A 629 -21.82 -14.72 6.80
N ILE A 630 -22.81 -15.62 6.75
CA ILE A 630 -23.94 -15.50 5.82
C ILE A 630 -24.80 -14.28 6.15
N ASN A 631 -25.11 -14.05 7.43
CA ASN A 631 -25.86 -12.86 7.84
C ASN A 631 -25.11 -11.57 7.50
N TRP A 632 -23.79 -11.52 7.73
CA TRP A 632 -22.96 -10.39 7.31
C TRP A 632 -23.03 -10.17 5.79
N LEU A 633 -22.84 -11.23 5.00
CA LEU A 633 -22.87 -11.16 3.54
C LEU A 633 -24.24 -10.72 3.00
N ASN A 634 -25.33 -11.23 3.57
CA ASN A 634 -26.68 -10.82 3.21
C ASN A 634 -26.95 -9.35 3.58
N ALA A 635 -26.50 -8.89 4.76
CA ALA A 635 -26.61 -7.49 5.16
C ALA A 635 -25.79 -6.57 4.25
N TYR A 636 -24.59 -6.99 3.84
CA TYR A 636 -23.75 -6.29 2.87
C TYR A 636 -24.43 -6.21 1.49
N ASN A 637 -24.95 -7.33 0.98
CA ASN A 637 -25.69 -7.40 -0.28
C ASN A 637 -26.95 -6.52 -0.25
N LYS A 638 -27.67 -6.49 0.87
CA LYS A 638 -28.82 -5.60 1.07
C LYS A 638 -28.41 -4.13 0.95
N ARG A 639 -27.31 -3.70 1.59
CA ARG A 639 -26.79 -2.33 1.45
C ARG A 639 -26.43 -1.97 0.01
N ILE A 640 -25.82 -2.90 -0.74
CA ILE A 640 -25.55 -2.69 -2.18
C ILE A 640 -26.86 -2.42 -2.91
N ARG A 641 -27.89 -3.23 -2.70
CA ARG A 641 -29.20 -3.07 -3.35
C ARG A 641 -29.85 -1.74 -3.01
N GLU A 642 -29.77 -1.32 -1.75
CA GLU A 642 -30.41 -0.08 -1.25
C GLU A 642 -29.63 1.20 -1.60
N THR A 643 -28.32 1.09 -1.88
CA THR A 643 -27.47 2.27 -2.13
C THR A 643 -27.06 2.38 -3.59
N VAL A 644 -26.50 1.31 -4.16
CA VAL A 644 -25.99 1.28 -5.54
C VAL A 644 -27.13 1.05 -6.53
N GLY A 645 -28.13 0.25 -6.16
CA GLY A 645 -29.29 -0.03 -7.00
C GLY A 645 -30.01 1.23 -7.49
N PRO A 646 -30.46 2.12 -6.59
CA PRO A 646 -31.11 3.38 -6.97
C PRO A 646 -30.24 4.27 -7.84
N GLU A 647 -28.93 4.35 -7.55
CA GLU A 647 -28.00 5.17 -8.34
C GLU A 647 -27.86 4.64 -9.77
N LEU A 648 -27.78 3.31 -9.95
CA LEU A 648 -27.75 2.70 -11.28
C LEU A 648 -29.04 3.02 -12.07
N THR A 649 -30.20 2.94 -11.43
CA THR A 649 -31.47 3.30 -12.05
C THR A 649 -31.54 4.78 -12.40
N ALA A 650 -31.06 5.67 -11.51
CA ALA A 650 -31.02 7.11 -11.74
C ALA A 650 -30.13 7.49 -12.93
N GLN A 651 -29.05 6.73 -13.18
CA GLN A 651 -28.17 6.90 -14.34
C GLN A 651 -28.65 6.14 -15.60
N GLY A 652 -29.81 5.49 -15.56
CA GLY A 652 -30.36 4.73 -16.70
C GLY A 652 -29.66 3.41 -17.01
N LEU A 653 -28.85 2.88 -16.08
CA LEU A 653 -28.06 1.65 -16.22
C LEU A 653 -28.87 0.40 -15.83
N THR A 654 -30.03 0.20 -16.46
CA THR A 654 -31.00 -0.83 -16.09
C THR A 654 -30.46 -2.26 -16.21
N ASP A 655 -29.62 -2.55 -17.21
CA ASP A 655 -29.02 -3.87 -17.37
C ASP A 655 -27.97 -4.17 -16.29
N VAL A 656 -27.19 -3.16 -15.89
CA VAL A 656 -26.25 -3.23 -14.76
C VAL A 656 -27.02 -3.42 -13.45
N TYR A 657 -28.15 -2.71 -13.26
CA TYR A 657 -29.02 -2.89 -12.10
C TYR A 657 -29.46 -4.34 -11.93
N TYR A 658 -30.02 -4.97 -12.98
CA TYR A 658 -30.44 -6.36 -12.90
C TYR A 658 -29.28 -7.33 -12.66
N TRP A 659 -28.11 -7.04 -13.24
CA TRP A 659 -26.88 -7.78 -12.95
C TRP A 659 -26.51 -7.71 -11.46
N VAL A 660 -26.52 -6.51 -10.86
CA VAL A 660 -26.26 -6.32 -9.43
C VAL A 660 -27.29 -7.07 -8.58
N MET A 661 -28.59 -6.97 -8.91
CA MET A 661 -29.64 -7.68 -8.17
C MET A 661 -29.42 -9.19 -8.19
N ASN A 662 -29.02 -9.75 -9.34
CA ASN A 662 -28.72 -11.18 -9.47
C ASN A 662 -27.48 -11.59 -8.66
N LYS A 663 -26.42 -10.78 -8.65
CA LYS A 663 -25.20 -11.05 -7.86
C LYS A 663 -25.41 -10.93 -6.35
N THR A 664 -26.48 -10.27 -5.91
CA THR A 664 -26.75 -9.94 -4.50
C THR A 664 -27.95 -10.69 -3.92
N ILE A 665 -28.36 -11.82 -4.54
CA ILE A 665 -29.44 -12.67 -4.02
C ILE A 665 -29.11 -13.13 -2.60
N GLU A 666 -30.12 -13.08 -1.73
CA GLU A 666 -30.01 -13.50 -0.34
C GLU A 666 -29.69 -15.00 -0.26
N ILE A 667 -28.75 -15.36 0.60
CA ILE A 667 -28.34 -16.73 0.84
C ILE A 667 -29.11 -17.26 2.05
N GLU A 668 -29.81 -18.38 1.88
CA GLU A 668 -30.51 -19.03 2.98
C GLU A 668 -29.55 -19.59 4.04
N LEU A 669 -29.96 -19.51 5.31
CA LEU A 669 -29.17 -20.01 6.44
C LEU A 669 -29.20 -21.54 6.51
N PRO A 670 -28.04 -22.21 6.63
CA PRO A 670 -27.95 -23.66 6.88
C PRO A 670 -28.81 -24.12 8.06
N SER A 671 -28.90 -23.32 9.13
CA SER A 671 -29.72 -23.64 10.30
C SER A 671 -31.22 -23.65 10.02
N LYS A 672 -31.72 -22.82 9.09
CA LYS A 672 -33.13 -22.84 8.66
C LYS A 672 -33.45 -24.14 7.93
N ASN A 673 -32.55 -24.63 7.08
CA ASN A 673 -32.71 -25.89 6.36
C ASN A 673 -32.67 -27.12 7.29
N LYS A 674 -31.85 -27.09 8.35
CA LYS A 674 -31.86 -28.13 9.40
C LYS A 674 -33.16 -28.12 10.21
N LYS A 675 -33.75 -26.96 10.53
CA LYS A 675 -35.05 -26.89 11.21
C LYS A 675 -36.20 -27.38 10.34
N ALA A 676 -36.21 -27.05 9.04
CA ALA A 676 -37.23 -27.52 8.11
C ALA A 676 -37.19 -29.04 7.90
N SER A 677 -36.00 -29.63 7.76
CA SER A 677 -35.82 -31.08 7.64
C SER A 677 -36.18 -31.82 8.93
N ASN A 678 -35.79 -31.32 10.11
CA ASN A 678 -36.20 -31.90 11.38
C ASN A 678 -37.72 -31.81 11.60
N SER A 679 -38.36 -30.70 11.23
CA SER A 679 -39.83 -30.57 11.27
C SER A 679 -40.53 -31.57 10.35
N ALA A 680 -40.02 -31.78 9.13
CA ALA A 680 -40.55 -32.76 8.19
C ALA A 680 -40.37 -34.22 8.68
N ILE A 681 -39.26 -34.53 9.36
CA ILE A 681 -39.04 -35.83 10.00
C ILE A 681 -40.01 -36.02 11.17
N ILE A 682 -40.19 -35.00 12.02
CA ILE A 682 -41.16 -35.05 13.14
C ILE A 682 -42.58 -35.25 12.60
N HIS A 683 -42.99 -34.54 11.55
CA HIS A 683 -44.30 -34.75 10.93
C HIS A 683 -44.45 -36.14 10.30
N ARG A 684 -43.41 -36.71 9.68
CA ARG A 684 -43.45 -38.10 9.19
C ARG A 684 -43.54 -39.12 10.32
N VAL A 685 -42.82 -38.92 11.42
CA VAL A 685 -42.87 -39.79 12.61
C VAL A 685 -44.23 -39.67 13.31
N SER A 686 -44.79 -38.47 13.42
CA SER A 686 -46.14 -38.25 13.95
C SER A 686 -47.21 -38.87 13.06
N ALA A 687 -47.11 -38.74 11.74
CA ALA A 687 -48.04 -39.38 10.80
C ALA A 687 -47.95 -40.91 10.87
N LEU A 688 -46.74 -41.48 11.03
CA LEU A 688 -46.52 -42.92 11.20
C LEU A 688 -47.09 -43.41 12.53
N LEU A 689 -46.92 -42.65 13.63
CA LEU A 689 -47.51 -42.95 14.93
C LEU A 689 -49.05 -42.90 14.87
N ILE A 690 -49.63 -41.88 14.24
CA ILE A 690 -51.10 -41.78 14.04
C ILE A 690 -51.62 -42.97 13.21
N PHE A 691 -50.87 -43.41 12.19
CA PHE A 691 -51.22 -44.60 11.41
C PHE A 691 -51.16 -45.89 12.25
N ILE A 692 -50.15 -46.05 13.09
CA ILE A 692 -50.02 -47.20 13.99
C ILE A 692 -51.13 -47.23 15.04
N PHE A 693 -51.50 -46.08 15.61
CA PHE A 693 -52.63 -45.98 16.54
C PHE A 693 -53.98 -46.21 15.85
N ALA A 694 -54.17 -45.77 14.61
CA ALA A 694 -55.38 -46.03 13.84
C ALA A 694 -55.53 -47.52 13.46
N VAL A 695 -54.42 -48.21 13.15
CA VAL A 695 -54.44 -49.65 12.83
C VAL A 695 -54.67 -50.52 14.08
N ASN A 696 -54.23 -50.08 15.27
CA ASN A 696 -54.52 -50.77 16.53
C ASN A 696 -55.93 -50.51 17.08
N ALA A 697 -56.66 -49.49 16.60
CA ALA A 697 -58.05 -49.22 16.97
C ALA A 697 -59.08 -50.05 16.16
N PHE A 698 -58.63 -50.78 15.13
CA PHE A 698 -59.46 -51.63 14.26
C PHE A 698 -59.22 -53.14 14.47
N LYS A 699 -58.65 -53.54 15.61
CA LYS A 699 -58.50 -54.94 16.00
C LYS A 699 -59.31 -55.28 17.23
#